data_AF-A0A524CD30-F1
#
_entry.id   AF-A0A524CD30-F1
#
_cell.length_a   1.000
_cell.length_b   1.000
_cell.length_c   1.000
_cell.angle_alpha   90.00
_cell.angle_beta   90.00
_cell.angle_gamma   90.00
#
_symmetry.space_group_name_H-M   'P 1'
#
loop_
_entity.id
_entity.type
_entity.pdbx_description
1 polymer ?
#
loop_
_entity_poly.entity_id
_entity_poly.type
_entity_poly.pdbx_seq_one_letter_code
_entity_poly.pdbx_strand_id
1 'polypeptide(L)'
;MKLFKKNPSKIILICLLALILSNIIFFLLVIPTPSQSNDKKDIMIISKGNDRSFLRSLGVDTENFNISIKENSEPLKINPDIDVIIVFDSLLNTTEQSIIENFVDNGGSLLILMGQNLYDNATLLATLQILNNTEYDNYKTKNSENMLFIVGDTAHPISINIDWNSAPEMSPYNMTIIPESSLNTSIQSIIDVYPVSKNLQIELYRQPILMEHEKGNGNIILFTGWLDEDSNVGFRVWPYFNYLLYTMVFESSGESFQKYNVWPFSPVPHFADQLTIGIIVVILGVLAFLLFFIIKKKSSKKIDQDMVEKLKKKAEEEEKRRLEEAKEIEEKIESGIDLTNDWEVIGTHRQLGGFLFTLFIGLILVIPQLLVSNFILPQIIQPYPQAAGWYYYAYNFFQIAWFLFDFGTSYALAKYFAQYRVKQPEKAIHYIQIFVWWQIFTGLIQVSVFAFIGSIIFPQTNLAHMSWVFIIYSFVQYPGFFLVFMFTFQGLQRSDLHLITYVAWEIIWLILGQVLFCYLGRIWGGANPIIGEALGAGIGYSIARFFDYWVTFAMSLILFKRLGYSPSTCFRIDFTREELKESLKYGSKLGIGESFVQLGWFIQVVITSTFVANYSNELGWFNLVYNVGLIVQIVTLYGQSLLGAFSESTAHDKKSLTKLYIYQALRWGNYFAYFLISVLFAVGAKFIIGAAGYAYGGPAVKFLVPILLFHTAGIYSWLADAVFEGTGKTGWLAIAWLLEQTIRAILMFIFVLIFNNMVSVILAYVPAVLVKDLFTWILIRKKISKYKIYPYNTFVTPAISAAVNYILLYFVGELIWAIPLGDLIINTAILFLMGIFLFMYLFAFLDAFLGAYDDNTIKEFERAADLVQTPVIRFFPRSLVKIAKLGCKISPFHNKFKIDIYEIAMKEAYDLTLEKRKLKI
;
A
#
# COMPACT_ATOMS: atom_id res chain seq x y z
N MET A 1 37.64 6.50 7.78
CA MET A 1 38.21 7.25 6.65
C MET A 1 39.34 6.53 5.87
N LYS A 2 39.85 5.35 6.28
CA LYS A 2 40.76 4.50 5.48
C LYS A 2 40.07 3.55 4.46
N LEU A 3 38.74 3.67 4.28
CA LEU A 3 37.88 2.75 3.50
C LEU A 3 37.78 3.07 1.99
N PHE A 4 38.34 4.18 1.51
CA PHE A 4 38.18 4.65 0.12
C PHE A 4 39.50 4.72 -0.68
N LYS A 5 40.49 3.86 -0.37
CA LYS A 5 41.81 3.88 -1.06
C LYS A 5 41.92 2.98 -2.31
N LYS A 6 40.81 2.47 -2.86
CA LYS A 6 40.79 1.78 -4.17
C LYS A 6 39.90 2.57 -5.12
N ASN A 7 40.39 2.86 -6.33
CA ASN A 7 39.60 3.43 -7.43
C ASN A 7 38.21 2.79 -7.43
N PRO A 8 37.11 3.58 -7.35
CA PRO A 8 35.78 3.01 -7.37
C PRO A 8 35.65 2.14 -8.61
N SER A 9 35.07 0.94 -8.45
CA SER A 9 34.76 0.08 -9.59
C SER A 9 34.05 0.94 -10.63
N LYS A 10 34.53 0.94 -11.89
CA LYS A 10 33.90 1.71 -12.98
C LYS A 10 32.39 1.41 -13.09
N ILE A 11 31.97 0.21 -12.66
CA ILE A 11 30.57 -0.22 -12.55
C ILE A 11 29.82 0.62 -11.50
N ILE A 12 30.38 0.79 -10.29
CA ILE A 12 29.77 1.60 -9.23
C ILE A 12 29.69 3.07 -9.65
N LEU A 13 30.72 3.57 -10.35
CA LEU A 13 30.71 4.95 -10.86
C LEU A 13 29.64 5.16 -11.96
N ILE A 14 29.45 4.20 -12.86
CA ILE A 14 28.42 4.26 -13.91
C ILE A 14 27.01 4.10 -13.30
N CYS A 15 26.83 3.21 -12.31
CA CYS A 15 25.58 3.11 -11.56
C CYS A 15 25.27 4.39 -10.78
N LEU A 16 26.28 5.03 -10.17
CA LEU A 16 26.14 6.33 -9.51
C LEU A 16 25.84 7.47 -10.50
N LEU A 17 26.42 7.43 -11.70
CA LEU A 17 26.12 8.40 -12.77
C LEU A 17 24.70 8.22 -13.31
N ALA A 18 24.27 6.99 -13.59
CA ALA A 18 22.89 6.68 -13.95
C ALA A 18 21.91 7.15 -12.86
N LEU A 19 22.29 7.00 -11.58
CA LEU A 19 21.54 7.47 -10.41
C LEU A 19 21.49 9.00 -10.32
N ILE A 20 22.57 9.70 -10.62
CA ILE A 20 22.61 11.17 -10.64
C ILE A 20 21.74 11.71 -11.79
N LEU A 21 21.88 11.11 -12.98
CA LEU A 21 21.10 11.47 -14.18
C LEU A 21 19.60 11.20 -14.00
N SER A 22 19.19 10.14 -13.29
CA SER A 22 17.78 9.87 -13.03
C SER A 22 17.14 10.76 -11.95
N ASN A 23 17.92 11.41 -11.06
CA ASN A 23 17.40 12.07 -9.86
C ASN A 23 17.65 13.58 -9.75
N ILE A 24 18.80 14.10 -10.21
CA ILE A 24 19.11 15.54 -10.07
C ILE A 24 18.31 16.37 -11.06
N ILE A 25 17.94 15.79 -12.20
CA ILE A 25 17.25 16.51 -13.27
C ILE A 25 15.77 16.70 -12.94
N PHE A 26 15.14 15.86 -12.10
CA PHE A 26 13.73 16.02 -11.71
C PHE A 26 13.43 17.36 -11.00
N PHE A 27 14.28 17.78 -10.05
CA PHE A 27 14.12 19.08 -9.38
C PHE A 27 14.34 20.28 -10.31
N LEU A 28 14.94 20.04 -11.49
CA LEU A 28 15.17 21.03 -12.54
C LEU A 28 14.10 20.97 -13.65
N LEU A 29 13.24 19.93 -13.67
CA LEU A 29 12.28 19.60 -14.74
C LEU A 29 10.86 20.09 -14.47
N VAL A 30 10.66 20.97 -13.50
CA VAL A 30 9.36 21.63 -13.26
C VAL A 30 9.57 23.13 -13.30
N ILE A 31 10.09 23.61 -14.43
CA ILE A 31 10.14 25.03 -14.73
C ILE A 31 9.18 25.24 -15.91
N PRO A 32 8.06 25.95 -15.73
CA PRO A 32 7.16 26.23 -16.84
C PRO A 32 7.97 26.90 -17.96
N THR A 33 7.80 26.40 -19.19
CA THR A 33 8.41 27.05 -20.34
C THR A 33 7.52 28.24 -20.68
N PRO A 34 7.99 29.49 -20.50
CA PRO A 34 7.10 30.62 -20.60
C PRO A 34 6.55 30.74 -22.02
N SER A 35 5.24 30.86 -22.17
CA SER A 35 4.61 31.29 -23.40
C SER A 35 4.22 32.77 -23.26
N GLN A 36 4.66 33.64 -24.15
CA GLN A 36 4.12 34.99 -24.15
C GLN A 36 2.71 34.93 -24.72
N SER A 37 1.68 34.97 -23.86
CA SER A 37 0.35 35.37 -24.29
C SER A 37 0.39 36.86 -24.65
N ASN A 38 -0.12 37.19 -25.83
CA ASN A 38 -0.22 38.58 -26.30
C ASN A 38 -1.46 39.30 -25.78
N ASP A 39 -2.38 38.60 -25.11
CA ASP A 39 -3.67 39.13 -24.66
C ASP A 39 -3.96 38.61 -23.25
N LYS A 40 -3.67 39.44 -22.24
CA LYS A 40 -3.87 39.10 -20.83
C LYS A 40 -5.25 39.55 -20.40
N LYS A 41 -5.94 38.72 -19.62
CA LYS A 41 -7.19 39.10 -18.97
C LYS A 41 -6.91 39.91 -17.71
N ASP A 42 -7.48 41.09 -17.65
CA ASP A 42 -7.46 41.95 -16.47
C ASP A 42 -8.55 41.51 -15.49
N ILE A 43 -8.12 40.87 -14.40
CA ILE A 43 -8.98 40.31 -13.37
C ILE A 43 -9.01 41.26 -12.16
N MET A 44 -10.20 41.67 -11.75
CA MET A 44 -10.41 42.38 -10.48
C MET A 44 -11.02 41.45 -9.44
N ILE A 45 -10.33 41.28 -8.31
CA ILE A 45 -10.78 40.45 -7.20
C ILE A 45 -11.30 41.33 -6.09
N ILE A 46 -12.55 41.11 -5.69
CA ILE A 46 -13.17 41.74 -4.54
C ILE A 46 -13.11 40.76 -3.39
N SER A 47 -12.29 41.08 -2.38
CA SER A 47 -11.99 40.18 -1.27
C SER A 47 -11.85 40.91 0.08
N LYS A 48 -12.09 40.17 1.17
CA LYS A 48 -11.89 40.60 2.56
C LYS A 48 -10.60 40.08 3.21
N GLY A 49 -9.73 39.38 2.46
CA GLY A 49 -8.37 39.01 2.89
C GLY A 49 -8.19 37.59 3.46
N ASN A 50 -9.19 36.71 3.35
CA ASN A 50 -9.10 35.29 3.72
C ASN A 50 -8.91 34.35 2.50
N ASP A 51 -8.22 34.85 1.49
CA ASP A 51 -8.14 34.30 0.14
C ASP A 51 -6.69 34.09 -0.33
N ARG A 52 -5.69 34.13 0.55
CA ARG A 52 -4.26 34.13 0.16
C ARG A 52 -3.89 32.92 -0.69
N SER A 53 -4.38 31.74 -0.30
CA SER A 53 -4.20 30.46 -0.99
C SER A 53 -4.89 30.46 -2.36
N PHE A 54 -6.08 31.04 -2.45
CA PHE A 54 -6.82 31.24 -3.69
C PHE A 54 -6.07 32.20 -4.63
N LEU A 55 -5.65 33.37 -4.14
CA LEU A 55 -4.85 34.35 -4.88
C LEU A 55 -3.54 33.75 -5.37
N ARG A 56 -2.88 32.93 -4.54
CA ARG A 56 -1.66 32.21 -4.92
C ARG A 56 -1.90 31.21 -6.04
N SER A 57 -3.06 30.56 -6.06
CA SER A 57 -3.47 29.56 -7.06
C SER A 57 -3.87 30.21 -8.39
N LEU A 58 -4.61 31.32 -8.33
CA LEU A 58 -4.98 32.10 -9.50
C LEU A 58 -3.76 32.80 -10.11
N GLY A 59 -2.88 33.35 -9.28
CA GLY A 59 -1.63 34.01 -9.69
C GLY A 59 -0.53 33.08 -10.22
N VAL A 60 -0.80 31.78 -10.37
CA VAL A 60 0.12 30.85 -11.03
C VAL A 60 0.25 31.19 -12.52
N ASP A 61 -0.86 31.50 -13.17
CA ASP A 61 -0.90 31.83 -14.60
C ASP A 61 -0.66 33.33 -14.83
N THR A 62 0.59 33.75 -14.63
CA THR A 62 1.02 35.13 -14.89
C THR A 62 1.03 35.49 -16.38
N GLU A 63 0.84 34.51 -17.27
CA GLU A 63 0.84 34.70 -18.72
C GLU A 63 -0.53 35.15 -19.20
N ASN A 64 -1.59 34.53 -18.71
CA ASN A 64 -2.96 34.84 -19.11
C ASN A 64 -3.63 35.88 -18.20
N PHE A 65 -3.17 36.07 -16.96
CA PHE A 65 -3.86 36.92 -15.99
C PHE A 65 -3.03 38.13 -15.54
N ASN A 66 -3.68 39.29 -15.48
CA ASN A 66 -3.24 40.45 -14.73
C ASN A 66 -4.21 40.68 -13.56
N ILE A 67 -3.74 40.51 -12.33
CA ILE A 67 -4.61 40.45 -11.15
C ILE A 67 -4.52 41.77 -10.37
N SER A 68 -5.67 42.41 -10.18
CA SER A 68 -5.86 43.55 -9.29
C SER A 68 -6.75 43.14 -8.12
N ILE A 69 -6.41 43.57 -6.90
CA ILE A 69 -7.15 43.22 -5.69
C ILE A 69 -7.76 44.50 -5.12
N LYS A 70 -9.07 44.49 -4.90
CA LYS A 70 -9.79 45.55 -4.21
C LYS A 70 -9.99 45.16 -2.76
N GLU A 71 -9.28 45.85 -1.87
CA GLU A 71 -9.51 45.73 -0.43
C GLU A 71 -10.80 46.44 -0.01
N ASN A 72 -11.41 45.95 1.06
CA ASN A 72 -12.77 46.27 1.49
C ASN A 72 -12.98 47.76 1.89
N SER A 73 -11.90 48.55 2.04
CA SER A 73 -11.93 49.97 2.41
C SER A 73 -12.03 50.94 1.23
N GLU A 74 -11.87 50.48 -0.01
CA GLU A 74 -11.85 51.34 -1.20
C GLU A 74 -13.21 51.33 -1.93
N PRO A 75 -13.68 52.47 -2.48
CA PRO A 75 -14.90 52.50 -3.28
C PRO A 75 -14.70 51.71 -4.58
N LEU A 76 -15.66 50.85 -4.95
CA LEU A 76 -15.60 50.06 -6.18
C LEU A 76 -15.58 50.98 -7.41
N LYS A 77 -14.51 50.88 -8.20
CA LYS A 77 -14.36 51.53 -9.50
C LYS A 77 -13.94 50.50 -10.52
N ILE A 78 -14.81 50.24 -11.49
CA ILE A 78 -14.53 49.33 -12.60
C ILE A 78 -13.89 50.17 -13.71
N ASN A 79 -12.63 49.89 -14.03
CA ASN A 79 -11.97 50.46 -15.20
C ASN A 79 -12.49 49.78 -16.47
N PRO A 80 -12.48 50.47 -17.63
CA PRO A 80 -12.93 49.89 -18.90
C PRO A 80 -12.12 48.66 -19.34
N ASP A 81 -10.89 48.55 -18.85
CA ASP A 81 -9.95 47.49 -19.21
C ASP A 81 -10.19 46.19 -18.42
N ILE A 82 -11.10 46.16 -17.45
CA ILE A 82 -11.37 44.94 -16.64
C ILE A 82 -12.24 43.98 -17.45
N ASP A 83 -11.71 42.78 -17.71
CA ASP A 83 -12.44 41.71 -18.39
C ASP A 83 -13.30 40.89 -17.45
N VAL A 84 -12.77 40.56 -16.26
CA VAL A 84 -13.39 39.61 -15.33
C VAL A 84 -13.38 40.15 -13.90
N ILE A 85 -14.52 40.06 -13.22
CA ILE A 85 -14.64 40.35 -11.78
C ILE A 85 -14.81 39.04 -11.02
N ILE A 86 -14.01 38.84 -9.97
CA ILE A 86 -14.16 37.72 -9.04
C ILE A 86 -14.63 38.26 -7.70
N VAL A 87 -15.81 37.85 -7.26
CA VAL A 87 -16.32 38.13 -5.92
C VAL A 87 -16.00 36.95 -5.01
N PHE A 88 -15.01 37.12 -4.13
CA PHE A 88 -14.61 36.12 -3.16
C PHE A 88 -15.29 36.44 -1.81
N ASP A 89 -16.37 35.72 -1.50
CA ASP A 89 -17.16 35.83 -0.26
C ASP A 89 -17.31 37.26 0.32
N SER A 90 -17.59 38.24 -0.54
CA SER A 90 -17.58 39.65 -0.17
C SER A 90 -18.98 40.25 -0.13
N LEU A 91 -19.31 40.94 0.96
CA LEU A 91 -20.55 41.70 1.08
C LEU A 91 -20.41 43.03 0.35
N LEU A 92 -21.31 43.26 -0.59
CA LEU A 92 -21.37 44.48 -1.38
C LEU A 92 -22.57 45.32 -0.95
N ASN A 93 -22.40 46.63 -0.84
CA ASN A 93 -23.54 47.52 -0.62
C ASN A 93 -24.37 47.67 -1.91
N THR A 94 -25.58 48.23 -1.81
CA THR A 94 -26.50 48.37 -2.95
C THR A 94 -25.90 49.13 -4.14
N THR A 95 -25.04 50.12 -3.89
CA THR A 95 -24.37 50.87 -4.98
C THR A 95 -23.36 49.99 -5.71
N GLU A 96 -22.55 49.23 -4.98
CA GLU A 96 -21.58 48.30 -5.55
C GLU A 96 -22.27 47.16 -6.31
N GLN A 97 -23.38 46.65 -5.79
CA GLN A 97 -24.18 45.62 -6.47
C GLN A 97 -24.71 46.13 -7.82
N SER A 98 -25.26 47.35 -7.89
CA SER A 98 -25.70 47.94 -9.15
C SER A 98 -24.55 48.20 -10.13
N ILE A 99 -23.34 48.49 -9.64
CA ILE A 99 -22.15 48.63 -10.49
C ILE A 99 -21.78 47.28 -11.14
N ILE A 100 -21.79 46.19 -10.37
CA ILE A 100 -21.53 44.84 -10.89
C ILE A 100 -22.63 44.38 -11.85
N GLU A 101 -23.90 44.65 -11.52
CA GLU A 101 -25.02 44.32 -12.40
C GLU A 101 -24.86 45.00 -13.77
N ASN A 102 -24.58 46.32 -13.80
CA ASN A 102 -24.34 47.03 -15.05
C ASN A 102 -23.11 46.49 -15.80
N PHE A 103 -22.07 46.06 -15.10
CA PHE A 103 -20.89 45.46 -15.73
C PHE A 103 -21.26 44.17 -16.47
N VAL A 104 -22.01 43.27 -15.83
CA VAL A 104 -22.47 42.02 -16.45
C VAL A 104 -23.44 42.29 -17.60
N ASP A 105 -24.41 43.20 -17.43
CA ASP A 105 -25.39 43.52 -18.48
C ASP A 105 -24.71 44.07 -19.76
N ASN A 106 -23.58 44.75 -19.60
CA ASN A 106 -22.77 45.28 -20.71
C ASN A 106 -21.81 44.26 -21.35
N GLY A 107 -21.82 42.99 -20.90
CA GLY A 107 -20.97 41.92 -21.45
C GLY A 107 -19.78 41.52 -20.58
N GLY A 108 -19.65 42.06 -19.37
CA GLY A 108 -18.57 41.70 -18.45
C GLY A 108 -18.76 40.31 -17.82
N SER A 109 -17.64 39.65 -17.53
CA SER A 109 -17.61 38.30 -16.94
C SER A 109 -17.53 38.32 -15.42
N LEU A 110 -18.35 37.52 -14.75
CA LEU A 110 -18.41 37.48 -13.29
C LEU A 110 -18.22 36.07 -12.74
N LEU A 111 -17.29 35.91 -11.81
CA LEU A 111 -17.13 34.69 -11.02
C LEU A 111 -17.51 34.99 -9.56
N ILE A 112 -18.41 34.19 -9.00
CA ILE A 112 -18.85 34.31 -7.61
C ILE A 112 -18.44 33.05 -6.86
N LEU A 113 -17.64 33.23 -5.81
CA LEU A 113 -17.23 32.17 -4.92
C LEU A 113 -17.95 32.37 -3.58
N MET A 114 -18.84 31.43 -3.26
CA MET A 114 -19.59 31.46 -2.01
C MET A 114 -18.68 31.23 -0.81
N GLY A 115 -19.06 31.85 0.31
CA GLY A 115 -18.51 31.57 1.63
C GLY A 115 -19.54 31.93 2.70
N GLN A 116 -19.08 32.14 3.92
CA GLN A 116 -19.96 32.44 5.06
C GLN A 116 -20.74 33.75 4.86
N ASN A 117 -20.11 34.79 4.30
CA ASN A 117 -20.74 36.10 4.15
C ASN A 117 -21.88 36.07 3.11
N LEU A 118 -21.62 35.52 1.93
CA LEU A 118 -22.62 35.41 0.86
C LEU A 118 -23.71 34.37 1.20
N TYR A 119 -23.38 33.37 2.01
CA TYR A 119 -24.40 32.48 2.60
C TYR A 119 -25.38 33.26 3.48
N ASP A 120 -24.86 34.09 4.38
CA ASP A 120 -25.68 34.87 5.31
C ASP A 120 -26.50 35.94 4.58
N ASN A 121 -25.93 36.58 3.56
CA ASN A 121 -26.56 37.63 2.77
C ASN A 121 -26.36 37.42 1.26
N ALA A 122 -27.38 36.87 0.61
CA ALA A 122 -27.40 36.57 -0.83
C ALA A 122 -28.01 37.69 -1.69
N THR A 123 -28.10 38.93 -1.19
CA THR A 123 -28.71 40.05 -1.94
C THR A 123 -28.03 40.27 -3.30
N LEU A 124 -26.72 40.08 -3.41
CA LEU A 124 -26.00 40.12 -4.69
C LEU A 124 -26.53 39.08 -5.68
N LEU A 125 -26.73 37.83 -5.26
CA LEU A 125 -27.24 36.75 -6.11
C LEU A 125 -28.66 37.04 -6.59
N ALA A 126 -29.48 37.65 -5.73
CA ALA A 126 -30.84 38.06 -6.07
C ALA A 126 -30.85 39.21 -7.10
N THR A 127 -30.00 40.23 -6.91
CA THR A 127 -29.81 41.33 -7.86
C THR A 127 -29.34 40.80 -9.23
N LEU A 128 -28.49 39.78 -9.23
CA LEU A 128 -28.01 39.11 -10.44
C LEU A 128 -29.00 38.09 -11.03
N GLN A 129 -30.24 38.03 -10.53
CA GLN A 129 -31.30 37.12 -11.00
C GLN A 129 -30.94 35.62 -10.94
N ILE A 130 -29.93 35.26 -10.14
CA ILE A 130 -29.53 33.87 -9.92
C ILE A 130 -30.57 33.16 -9.05
N LEU A 131 -31.08 33.84 -8.02
CA LEU A 131 -32.04 33.24 -7.10
C LEU A 131 -33.14 34.19 -6.61
N ASN A 132 -34.24 33.59 -6.13
CA ASN A 132 -35.25 34.28 -5.36
C ASN A 132 -34.84 34.34 -3.89
N ASN A 133 -34.53 35.55 -3.41
CA ASN A 133 -34.01 35.75 -2.06
C ASN A 133 -34.96 35.25 -0.95
N THR A 134 -36.28 35.33 -1.16
CA THR A 134 -37.25 34.94 -0.13
C THR A 134 -37.25 33.41 0.06
N GLU A 135 -37.22 32.67 -1.04
CA GLU A 135 -37.15 31.20 -0.96
C GLU A 135 -35.78 30.73 -0.49
N TYR A 136 -34.72 31.38 -0.95
CA TYR A 136 -33.37 31.11 -0.47
C TYR A 136 -33.25 31.30 1.04
N ASP A 137 -33.66 32.43 1.60
CA ASP A 137 -33.53 32.68 3.05
C ASP A 137 -34.38 31.73 3.90
N ASN A 138 -35.51 31.23 3.37
CA ASN A 138 -36.36 30.28 4.08
C ASN A 138 -35.80 28.85 4.10
N TYR A 139 -35.04 28.45 3.07
CA TYR A 139 -34.66 27.05 2.86
C TYR A 139 -33.16 26.81 2.68
N LYS A 140 -32.33 27.85 2.65
CA LYS A 140 -30.86 27.72 2.55
C LYS A 140 -30.33 26.89 3.70
N THR A 141 -29.40 26.01 3.37
CA THR A 141 -28.70 25.20 4.37
C THR A 141 -27.22 25.11 4.01
N LYS A 142 -26.41 24.70 4.98
CA LYS A 142 -25.07 24.20 4.71
C LYS A 142 -25.13 22.69 4.60
N ASN A 143 -24.18 22.11 3.87
CA ASN A 143 -24.05 20.67 3.86
C ASN A 143 -23.76 20.13 5.28
N SER A 144 -24.49 19.10 5.69
CA SER A 144 -24.36 18.49 7.03
C SER A 144 -23.38 17.31 7.06
N GLU A 145 -23.06 16.77 5.89
CA GLU A 145 -22.09 15.69 5.70
C GLU A 145 -21.21 15.97 4.48
N ASN A 146 -20.24 15.09 4.24
CA ASN A 146 -19.36 15.18 3.08
C ASN A 146 -20.17 15.05 1.78
N MET A 147 -19.83 15.87 0.78
CA MET A 147 -20.47 15.85 -0.54
C MET A 147 -19.46 15.39 -1.60
N LEU A 148 -19.88 14.43 -2.44
CA LEU A 148 -19.09 13.84 -3.52
C LEU A 148 -19.47 14.46 -4.86
N PHE A 149 -18.49 14.64 -5.75
CA PHE A 149 -18.68 15.23 -7.07
C PHE A 149 -19.30 14.25 -8.07
N ILE A 150 -20.18 14.78 -8.92
CA ILE A 150 -20.69 14.12 -10.11
C ILE A 150 -20.86 15.15 -11.24
N VAL A 151 -20.62 14.72 -12.48
CA VAL A 151 -20.79 15.59 -13.64
C VAL A 151 -22.28 15.84 -13.88
N GLY A 152 -22.70 17.11 -13.87
CA GLY A 152 -24.08 17.52 -14.14
C GLY A 152 -24.34 17.59 -15.66
N ASP A 153 -23.49 18.33 -16.38
CA ASP A 153 -23.48 18.36 -17.84
C ASP A 153 -22.22 17.70 -18.42
N THR A 154 -22.42 16.55 -19.07
CA THR A 154 -21.34 15.77 -19.70
C THR A 154 -20.76 16.39 -20.98
N ALA A 155 -21.47 17.35 -21.60
CA ALA A 155 -21.03 18.01 -22.82
C ALA A 155 -20.25 19.30 -22.55
N HIS A 156 -20.37 19.86 -21.34
CA HIS A 156 -19.74 21.11 -20.98
C HIS A 156 -18.20 21.02 -21.00
N PRO A 157 -17.47 22.02 -21.54
CA PRO A 157 -16.01 21.99 -21.65
C PRO A 157 -15.27 21.75 -20.33
N ILE A 158 -15.70 22.39 -19.23
CA ILE A 158 -15.14 22.16 -17.88
C ILE A 158 -15.30 20.70 -17.43
N SER A 159 -16.45 20.08 -17.70
CA SER A 159 -16.74 18.70 -17.31
C SER A 159 -15.85 17.68 -18.03
N ILE A 160 -15.55 17.93 -19.31
CA ILE A 160 -14.77 17.00 -20.16
C ILE A 160 -13.27 17.03 -19.82
N ASN A 161 -12.74 18.19 -19.42
CA ASN A 161 -11.31 18.38 -19.26
C ASN A 161 -10.78 18.08 -17.84
N ILE A 162 -11.66 17.73 -16.89
CA ILE A 162 -11.33 17.47 -15.50
C ILE A 162 -11.84 16.09 -15.09
N ASP A 163 -10.99 15.29 -14.44
CA ASP A 163 -11.40 14.01 -13.85
C ASP A 163 -12.06 14.21 -12.48
N TRP A 164 -13.36 14.51 -12.49
CA TRP A 164 -14.15 14.78 -11.28
C TRP A 164 -14.24 13.60 -10.30
N ASN A 165 -14.01 12.36 -10.75
CA ASN A 165 -13.92 11.21 -9.84
C ASN A 165 -12.69 11.28 -8.92
N SER A 166 -11.64 11.99 -9.34
CA SER A 166 -10.45 12.22 -8.51
C SER A 166 -10.61 13.38 -7.52
N ALA A 167 -11.69 14.18 -7.64
CA ALA A 167 -11.91 15.37 -6.83
C ALA A 167 -12.14 15.00 -5.35
N PRO A 168 -11.45 15.65 -4.41
CA PRO A 168 -11.71 15.53 -2.99
C PRO A 168 -13.12 15.98 -2.63
N GLU A 169 -13.76 15.29 -1.68
CA GLU A 169 -15.08 15.66 -1.16
C GLU A 169 -15.12 17.06 -0.54
N MET A 170 -16.30 17.71 -0.61
CA MET A 170 -16.56 18.93 0.16
C MET A 170 -16.86 18.56 1.61
N SER A 171 -16.14 19.19 2.54
CA SER A 171 -16.26 18.91 3.98
C SER A 171 -17.56 19.46 4.57
N PRO A 172 -18.07 18.93 5.70
CA PRO A 172 -19.32 19.38 6.30
C PRO A 172 -19.22 20.85 6.69
N TYR A 173 -20.31 21.59 6.50
CA TYR A 173 -20.44 23.03 6.78
C TYR A 173 -19.56 23.96 5.94
N ASN A 174 -18.85 23.44 4.92
CA ASN A 174 -17.99 24.20 4.02
C ASN A 174 -18.56 24.30 2.59
N MET A 175 -19.88 24.19 2.44
CA MET A 175 -20.58 24.38 1.19
C MET A 175 -21.98 24.93 1.45
N THR A 176 -22.42 25.87 0.62
CA THR A 176 -23.78 26.38 0.60
C THR A 176 -24.67 25.48 -0.28
N ILE A 177 -25.78 24.99 0.27
CA ILE A 177 -26.82 24.30 -0.48
C ILE A 177 -27.87 25.33 -0.87
N ILE A 178 -28.01 25.58 -2.18
CA ILE A 178 -29.02 26.46 -2.74
C ILE A 178 -30.27 25.63 -3.07
N PRO A 179 -31.44 25.92 -2.49
CA PRO A 179 -32.67 25.21 -2.79
C PRO A 179 -33.03 25.32 -4.27
N GLU A 180 -33.37 24.20 -4.93
CA GLU A 180 -33.75 24.19 -6.35
C GLU A 180 -34.94 25.12 -6.64
N SER A 181 -35.90 25.23 -5.71
CA SER A 181 -37.06 26.13 -5.88
C SER A 181 -36.65 27.60 -5.96
N SER A 182 -35.53 27.96 -5.30
CA SER A 182 -35.02 29.32 -5.29
C SER A 182 -34.22 29.68 -6.54
N LEU A 183 -33.71 28.69 -7.29
CA LEU A 183 -32.89 28.92 -8.48
C LEU A 183 -33.75 29.38 -9.67
N ASN A 184 -33.23 30.33 -10.44
CA ASN A 184 -33.86 30.74 -11.69
C ASN A 184 -33.77 29.61 -12.74
N THR A 185 -34.81 29.45 -13.55
CA THR A 185 -34.88 28.43 -14.62
C THR A 185 -33.83 28.59 -15.72
N SER A 186 -33.20 29.76 -15.81
CA SER A 186 -32.12 30.04 -16.77
C SER A 186 -30.74 29.56 -16.32
N ILE A 187 -30.61 29.05 -15.09
CA ILE A 187 -29.34 28.54 -14.56
C ILE A 187 -29.07 27.14 -15.10
N GLN A 188 -27.85 26.94 -15.58
CA GLN A 188 -27.36 25.63 -15.99
C GLN A 188 -26.39 25.11 -14.92
N SER A 189 -26.61 23.88 -14.46
CA SER A 189 -25.64 23.21 -13.59
C SER A 189 -24.59 22.49 -14.43
N ILE A 190 -23.32 22.81 -14.20
CA ILE A 190 -22.19 22.17 -14.87
C ILE A 190 -21.78 20.94 -14.07
N ILE A 191 -21.55 21.14 -12.77
CA ILE A 191 -21.10 20.11 -11.83
C ILE A 191 -22.04 20.10 -10.64
N ASP A 192 -22.46 18.88 -10.27
CA ASP A 192 -23.27 18.63 -9.10
C ASP A 192 -22.44 17.92 -8.03
N VAL A 193 -22.97 17.91 -6.82
CA VAL A 193 -22.50 17.06 -5.73
C VAL A 193 -23.66 16.34 -5.07
N TYR A 194 -23.38 15.24 -4.38
CA TYR A 194 -24.39 14.51 -3.64
C TYR A 194 -23.85 14.04 -2.28
N PRO A 195 -24.70 13.88 -1.25
CA PRO A 195 -24.25 13.46 0.07
C PRO A 195 -23.73 12.01 0.07
N VAL A 196 -22.61 11.74 0.77
CA VAL A 196 -21.99 10.40 0.81
C VAL A 196 -22.98 9.29 1.24
N SER A 197 -23.92 9.59 2.14
CA SER A 197 -24.93 8.63 2.61
C SER A 197 -25.96 8.24 1.55
N LYS A 198 -26.05 8.99 0.44
CA LYS A 198 -27.06 8.87 -0.62
C LYS A 198 -26.52 8.31 -1.94
N ASN A 199 -25.38 7.61 -1.92
CA ASN A 199 -24.75 6.97 -3.09
C ASN A 199 -25.68 6.07 -3.96
N LEU A 200 -26.79 5.58 -3.43
CA LEU A 200 -27.77 4.75 -4.18
C LEU A 200 -28.90 5.57 -4.82
N GLN A 201 -29.01 6.86 -4.50
CA GLN A 201 -30.09 7.75 -4.91
C GLN A 201 -29.53 9.08 -5.41
N ILE A 202 -28.39 9.04 -6.12
CA ILE A 202 -27.63 10.22 -6.54
C ILE A 202 -28.54 11.23 -7.25
N GLU A 203 -29.33 10.80 -8.24
CA GLU A 203 -30.21 11.68 -9.01
C GLU A 203 -31.27 12.41 -8.15
N LEU A 204 -31.69 11.84 -7.02
CA LEU A 204 -32.70 12.46 -6.14
C LEU A 204 -32.09 13.49 -5.18
N TYR A 205 -30.80 13.38 -4.89
CA TYR A 205 -30.11 14.17 -3.86
C TYR A 205 -28.93 14.98 -4.39
N ARG A 206 -28.72 14.99 -5.71
CA ARG A 206 -27.71 15.83 -6.34
C ARG A 206 -28.06 17.30 -6.11
N GLN A 207 -27.06 18.14 -5.91
CA GLN A 207 -27.17 19.57 -5.67
C GLN A 207 -26.11 20.28 -6.52
N PRO A 208 -26.44 21.40 -7.17
CA PRO A 208 -25.50 22.10 -8.01
C PRO A 208 -24.37 22.72 -7.18
N ILE A 209 -23.12 22.50 -7.59
CA ILE A 209 -21.94 23.13 -6.98
C ILE A 209 -21.26 24.15 -7.89
N LEU A 210 -21.26 23.90 -9.19
CA LEU A 210 -20.73 24.81 -10.20
C LEU A 210 -21.84 25.09 -11.21
N MET A 211 -22.27 26.33 -11.27
CA MET A 211 -23.40 26.78 -12.08
C MET A 211 -22.97 27.92 -13.01
N GLU A 212 -23.70 28.02 -14.11
CA GLU A 212 -23.57 29.08 -15.10
C GLU A 212 -24.90 29.79 -15.32
N HIS A 213 -24.83 31.11 -15.50
CA HIS A 213 -25.97 31.96 -15.76
C HIS A 213 -25.61 33.08 -16.74
N GLU A 214 -26.21 33.03 -17.94
CA GLU A 214 -26.17 34.13 -18.90
C GLU A 214 -27.13 35.25 -18.45
N LYS A 215 -26.59 36.45 -18.23
CA LYS A 215 -27.36 37.65 -17.87
C LYS A 215 -26.96 38.82 -18.77
N GLY A 216 -27.95 39.40 -19.45
CA GLY A 216 -27.71 40.48 -20.40
C GLY A 216 -26.82 39.99 -21.55
N ASN A 217 -25.68 40.64 -21.78
CA ASN A 217 -24.66 40.17 -22.72
C ASN A 217 -23.48 39.46 -22.04
N GLY A 218 -23.49 39.36 -20.70
CA GLY A 218 -22.42 38.78 -19.91
C GLY A 218 -22.76 37.38 -19.39
N ASN A 219 -21.77 36.75 -18.76
CA ASN A 219 -21.90 35.41 -18.20
C ASN A 219 -21.40 35.37 -16.75
N ILE A 220 -22.11 34.61 -15.92
CA ILE A 220 -21.83 34.48 -14.49
C ILE A 220 -21.57 33.01 -14.16
N ILE A 221 -20.43 32.72 -13.54
CA ILE A 221 -20.15 31.43 -12.94
C ILE A 221 -20.27 31.53 -11.42
N LEU A 222 -21.01 30.60 -10.82
CA LEU A 222 -21.20 30.51 -9.38
C LEU A 222 -20.64 29.18 -8.86
N PHE A 223 -19.74 29.26 -7.87
CA PHE A 223 -19.24 28.10 -7.14
C PHE A 223 -19.70 28.15 -5.68
N THR A 224 -20.41 27.11 -5.23
CA THR A 224 -21.05 27.10 -3.89
C THR A 224 -20.20 26.45 -2.79
N GLY A 225 -19.09 25.82 -3.15
CA GLY A 225 -18.08 25.30 -2.22
C GLY A 225 -17.21 26.42 -1.66
N TRP A 226 -16.94 26.38 -0.35
CA TRP A 226 -16.19 27.45 0.30
C TRP A 226 -14.68 27.23 0.13
N LEU A 227 -13.97 28.30 -0.24
CA LEU A 227 -12.53 28.26 -0.56
C LEU A 227 -11.66 29.10 0.38
N ASP A 228 -12.23 29.54 1.50
CA ASP A 228 -11.55 30.19 2.62
C ASP A 228 -10.35 29.38 3.14
N GLU A 229 -9.43 30.03 3.86
CA GLU A 229 -8.17 29.41 4.32
C GLU A 229 -8.32 28.14 5.16
N ASP A 230 -9.43 27.95 5.87
CA ASP A 230 -9.70 26.78 6.69
C ASP A 230 -10.68 25.79 6.03
N SER A 231 -11.29 26.18 4.92
CA SER A 231 -12.32 25.38 4.23
C SER A 231 -11.74 24.56 3.09
N ASN A 232 -12.28 23.34 2.92
CA ASN A 232 -12.02 22.41 1.81
C ASN A 232 -10.55 22.31 1.38
N VAL A 233 -9.63 22.24 2.35
CA VAL A 233 -8.17 22.22 2.11
C VAL A 233 -7.78 21.13 1.10
N GLY A 234 -8.37 19.93 1.22
CA GLY A 234 -8.11 18.81 0.31
C GLY A 234 -8.37 19.15 -1.15
N PHE A 235 -9.47 19.87 -1.43
CA PHE A 235 -9.86 20.31 -2.77
C PHE A 235 -8.94 21.41 -3.31
N ARG A 236 -8.49 22.34 -2.46
CA ARG A 236 -7.54 23.40 -2.88
C ARG A 236 -6.16 22.88 -3.26
N VAL A 237 -5.71 21.79 -2.65
CA VAL A 237 -4.42 21.16 -2.97
C VAL A 237 -4.54 20.04 -4.02
N TRP A 238 -5.71 19.90 -4.64
CA TRP A 238 -5.96 18.95 -5.72
C TRP A 238 -5.28 19.43 -7.02
N PRO A 239 -4.60 18.55 -7.81
CA PRO A 239 -3.83 18.98 -8.98
C PRO A 239 -4.62 19.66 -10.10
N TYR A 240 -5.95 19.54 -10.12
CA TYR A 240 -6.82 20.24 -11.08
C TYR A 240 -7.31 21.61 -10.57
N PHE A 241 -7.06 21.97 -9.30
CA PHE A 241 -7.63 23.19 -8.71
C PHE A 241 -7.23 24.47 -9.46
N ASN A 242 -5.93 24.67 -9.72
CA ASN A 242 -5.46 25.83 -10.48
C ASN A 242 -6.06 25.86 -11.89
N TYR A 243 -6.19 24.69 -12.52
CA TYR A 243 -6.79 24.57 -13.86
C TYR A 243 -8.29 24.88 -13.84
N LEU A 244 -9.01 24.46 -12.80
CA LEU A 244 -10.42 24.81 -12.62
C LEU A 244 -10.60 26.33 -12.58
N LEU A 245 -9.76 27.05 -11.81
CA LEU A 245 -9.78 28.51 -11.78
C LEU A 245 -9.53 29.12 -13.17
N TYR A 246 -8.53 28.62 -13.88
CA TYR A 246 -8.24 29.02 -15.26
C TYR A 246 -9.44 28.81 -16.19
N THR A 247 -10.06 27.63 -16.15
CA THR A 247 -11.21 27.32 -17.01
C THR A 247 -12.46 28.14 -16.66
N MET A 248 -12.70 28.42 -15.37
CA MET A 248 -13.84 29.25 -14.96
C MET A 248 -13.70 30.69 -15.48
N VAL A 249 -12.50 31.27 -15.46
CA VAL A 249 -12.27 32.62 -15.98
C VAL A 249 -12.57 32.67 -17.49
N PHE A 250 -11.98 31.78 -18.29
CA PHE A 250 -12.18 31.77 -19.74
C PHE A 250 -13.62 31.40 -20.16
N GLU A 251 -14.24 30.42 -19.49
CA GLU A 251 -15.64 30.06 -19.74
C GLU A 251 -16.58 31.22 -19.41
N SER A 252 -16.35 31.93 -18.29
CA SER A 252 -17.15 33.11 -17.94
C SER A 252 -17.02 34.26 -18.96
N SER A 253 -15.97 34.26 -19.78
CA SER A 253 -15.77 35.20 -20.89
C SER A 253 -16.24 34.68 -22.25
N GLY A 254 -16.81 33.47 -22.31
CA GLY A 254 -17.22 32.83 -23.56
C GLY A 254 -16.05 32.51 -24.49
N GLU A 255 -14.84 32.38 -23.93
CA GLU A 255 -13.61 32.12 -24.68
C GLU A 255 -13.16 30.67 -24.54
N SER A 256 -12.59 30.12 -25.62
CA SER A 256 -12.02 28.78 -25.58
C SER A 256 -10.74 28.75 -24.77
N PHE A 257 -10.61 27.77 -23.87
CA PHE A 257 -9.39 27.54 -23.09
C PHE A 257 -8.63 26.29 -23.53
N GLN A 258 -7.35 26.23 -23.15
CA GLN A 258 -6.49 25.09 -23.43
C GLN A 258 -6.87 23.88 -22.58
N LYS A 259 -6.73 22.66 -23.12
CA LYS A 259 -6.90 21.42 -22.36
C LYS A 259 -5.85 21.29 -21.25
N TYR A 260 -6.16 20.52 -20.21
CA TYR A 260 -5.27 20.31 -19.05
C TYR A 260 -3.86 19.90 -19.45
N ASN A 261 -3.71 19.00 -20.42
CA ASN A 261 -2.41 18.49 -20.86
C ASN A 261 -1.58 19.46 -21.71
N VAL A 262 -2.18 20.56 -22.14
CA VAL A 262 -1.57 21.59 -22.98
C VAL A 262 -1.28 22.85 -22.17
N TRP A 263 -2.12 23.15 -21.17
CA TRP A 263 -1.96 24.31 -20.32
C TRP A 263 -0.61 24.30 -19.59
N PRO A 264 0.29 25.28 -19.80
CA PRO A 264 1.68 25.24 -19.31
C PRO A 264 1.84 25.10 -17.79
N PHE A 265 0.80 25.49 -17.04
CA PHE A 265 0.79 25.48 -15.58
C PHE A 265 0.12 24.23 -14.99
N SER A 266 -0.29 23.25 -15.80
CA SER A 266 -0.73 21.96 -15.27
C SER A 266 0.48 21.14 -14.78
N PRO A 267 0.35 20.41 -13.67
CA PRO A 267 1.40 19.56 -13.11
C PRO A 267 1.53 18.24 -13.88
N VAL A 268 1.74 18.33 -15.19
CA VAL A 268 2.01 17.19 -16.08
C VAL A 268 3.30 17.46 -16.86
N PRO A 269 3.99 16.43 -17.36
CA PRO A 269 5.17 16.63 -18.19
C PRO A 269 4.79 17.24 -19.53
N HIS A 270 5.37 18.41 -19.81
CA HIS A 270 5.21 19.13 -21.08
C HIS A 270 6.28 18.70 -22.08
N PHE A 271 6.26 19.25 -23.30
CA PHE A 271 7.16 18.83 -24.38
C PHE A 271 8.66 18.84 -23.99
N ALA A 272 9.12 19.87 -23.28
CA ALA A 272 10.50 19.96 -22.79
C ALA A 272 10.84 18.83 -21.79
N ASP A 273 9.88 18.51 -20.91
CA ASP A 273 10.03 17.45 -19.91
C ASP A 273 9.99 16.08 -20.56
N GLN A 274 9.05 15.86 -21.48
CA GLN A 274 8.93 14.65 -22.29
C GLN A 274 10.22 14.36 -23.07
N LEU A 275 10.80 15.39 -23.71
CA LEU A 275 12.07 15.27 -24.40
C LEU A 275 13.20 14.91 -23.43
N THR A 276 13.25 15.56 -22.26
CA THR A 276 14.29 15.28 -21.27
C THR A 276 14.17 13.87 -20.69
N ILE A 277 12.95 13.42 -20.36
CA ILE A 277 12.67 12.05 -19.93
C ILE A 277 13.10 11.07 -21.02
N GLY A 278 12.76 11.33 -22.28
CA GLY A 278 13.18 10.53 -23.42
C GLY A 278 14.71 10.44 -23.54
N ILE A 279 15.42 11.56 -23.41
CA ILE A 279 16.89 11.61 -23.41
C ILE A 279 17.46 10.80 -22.25
N ILE A 280 16.90 10.92 -21.04
CA ILE A 280 17.34 10.14 -19.87
C ILE A 280 17.20 8.64 -20.16
N VAL A 281 16.06 8.19 -20.68
CA VAL A 281 15.83 6.79 -21.04
C VAL A 281 16.84 6.30 -22.09
N VAL A 282 17.10 7.10 -23.12
CA VAL A 282 18.11 6.77 -24.14
C VAL A 282 19.51 6.68 -23.54
N ILE A 283 19.89 7.63 -22.67
CA ILE A 283 21.18 7.60 -21.97
C ILE A 283 21.30 6.34 -21.10
N LEU A 284 20.27 6.02 -20.31
CA LEU A 284 20.24 4.79 -19.49
C LEU A 284 20.39 3.54 -20.36
N GLY A 285 19.73 3.50 -21.53
CA GLY A 285 19.87 2.41 -22.48
C GLY A 285 21.29 2.29 -23.03
N VAL A 286 21.86 3.39 -23.52
CA VAL A 286 23.25 3.43 -24.01
C VAL A 286 24.23 2.99 -22.92
N LEU A 287 24.07 3.48 -21.69
CA LEU A 287 24.89 3.08 -20.55
C LEU A 287 24.75 1.58 -20.24
N ALA A 288 23.53 1.03 -20.26
CA ALA A 288 23.30 -0.40 -20.05
C ALA A 288 23.98 -1.27 -21.11
N PHE A 289 23.85 -0.92 -22.39
CA PHE A 289 24.51 -1.64 -23.49
C PHE A 289 26.04 -1.49 -23.43
N LEU A 290 26.56 -0.28 -23.19
CA LEU A 290 28.00 -0.07 -23.02
C LEU A 290 28.54 -0.90 -21.83
N LEU A 291 27.84 -0.91 -20.70
CA LEU A 291 28.18 -1.73 -19.54
C LEU A 291 28.22 -3.22 -19.91
N PHE A 292 27.20 -3.69 -20.65
CA PHE A 292 27.13 -5.06 -21.16
C PHE A 292 28.33 -5.41 -22.03
N PHE A 293 28.68 -4.58 -23.02
CA PHE A 293 29.82 -4.84 -23.90
C PHE A 293 31.16 -4.79 -23.17
N ILE A 294 31.37 -3.82 -22.27
CA ILE A 294 32.58 -3.68 -21.47
C ILE A 294 32.78 -4.93 -20.60
N ILE A 295 31.71 -5.38 -19.93
CA ILE A 295 31.78 -6.53 -19.03
C ILE A 295 31.94 -7.82 -19.82
N LYS A 296 31.20 -8.00 -20.92
CA LYS A 296 31.33 -9.18 -21.80
C LYS A 296 32.76 -9.31 -22.34
N LYS A 297 33.38 -8.19 -22.75
CA LYS A 297 34.80 -8.17 -23.17
C LYS A 297 35.74 -8.56 -22.02
N LYS A 298 35.45 -8.14 -20.79
CA LYS A 298 36.23 -8.50 -19.59
C LYS A 298 36.01 -9.95 -19.13
N SER A 299 34.83 -10.52 -19.37
CA SER A 299 34.46 -11.91 -19.09
C SER A 299 35.24 -12.94 -19.90
N SER A 300 35.87 -12.52 -21.01
CA SER A 300 36.82 -13.37 -21.76
C SER A 300 38.09 -13.76 -20.98
N LYS A 301 38.36 -13.11 -19.83
CA LYS A 301 39.43 -13.49 -18.90
C LYS A 301 38.90 -14.52 -17.89
N LYS A 302 39.71 -15.50 -17.48
CA LYS A 302 39.33 -16.52 -16.47
C LYS A 302 38.60 -15.91 -15.27
N ILE A 303 37.55 -16.60 -14.79
CA ILE A 303 36.85 -16.27 -13.54
C ILE A 303 37.89 -16.19 -12.40
N ASP A 304 37.65 -15.27 -11.46
CA ASP A 304 38.50 -15.08 -10.29
C ASP A 304 38.58 -16.40 -9.50
N GLN A 305 39.71 -17.11 -9.65
CA GLN A 305 39.90 -18.43 -9.05
C GLN A 305 39.82 -18.35 -7.52
N ASP A 306 40.17 -17.22 -6.91
CA ASP A 306 40.07 -17.03 -5.46
C ASP A 306 38.62 -17.13 -4.95
N MET A 307 37.62 -16.70 -5.71
CA MET A 307 36.21 -16.85 -5.30
C MET A 307 35.73 -18.28 -5.49
N VAL A 308 36.13 -18.93 -6.58
CA VAL A 308 35.79 -20.34 -6.85
C VAL A 308 36.44 -21.24 -5.81
N GLU A 309 37.71 -20.99 -5.49
CA GLU A 309 38.47 -21.73 -4.50
C GLU A 309 38.00 -21.41 -3.07
N LYS A 310 37.56 -20.18 -2.77
CA LYS A 310 36.89 -19.87 -1.50
C LYS A 310 35.51 -20.47 -1.39
N LEU A 311 34.72 -20.53 -2.46
CA LEU A 311 33.43 -21.22 -2.46
C LEU A 311 33.64 -22.72 -2.31
N LYS A 312 34.67 -23.30 -2.94
CA LYS A 312 35.08 -24.69 -2.73
C LYS A 312 35.57 -24.93 -1.32
N LYS A 313 36.48 -24.10 -0.78
CA LYS A 313 36.95 -24.20 0.61
C LYS A 313 35.84 -23.98 1.62
N LYS A 314 34.94 -23.03 1.42
CA LYS A 314 33.75 -22.87 2.27
C LYS A 314 32.77 -24.01 2.11
N ALA A 315 32.58 -24.54 0.91
CA ALA A 315 31.76 -25.73 0.70
C ALA A 315 32.39 -26.93 1.40
N GLU A 316 33.71 -27.13 1.30
CA GLU A 316 34.48 -28.15 1.99
C GLU A 316 34.54 -27.93 3.50
N GLU A 317 34.59 -26.69 3.99
CA GLU A 317 34.54 -26.33 5.42
C GLU A 317 33.12 -26.46 5.96
N GLU A 318 32.09 -26.10 5.19
CA GLU A 318 30.69 -26.24 5.56
C GLU A 318 30.26 -27.70 5.45
N GLU A 319 30.83 -28.47 4.52
CA GLU A 319 30.72 -29.93 4.41
C GLU A 319 31.52 -30.61 5.52
N LYS A 320 32.73 -30.17 5.85
CA LYS A 320 33.47 -30.65 7.04
C LYS A 320 32.77 -30.30 8.33
N ARG A 321 32.24 -29.09 8.49
CA ARG A 321 31.49 -28.67 9.68
C ARG A 321 30.14 -29.39 9.74
N ARG A 322 29.50 -29.67 8.60
CA ARG A 322 28.32 -30.54 8.53
C ARG A 322 28.69 -32.00 8.81
N LEU A 323 29.85 -32.47 8.38
CA LEU A 323 30.35 -33.82 8.66
C LEU A 323 30.83 -33.94 10.10
N GLU A 324 31.34 -32.88 10.71
CA GLU A 324 31.69 -32.77 12.13
C GLU A 324 30.42 -32.62 12.97
N GLU A 325 29.47 -31.77 12.60
CA GLU A 325 28.15 -31.70 13.23
C GLU A 325 27.40 -33.03 13.04
N ALA A 326 27.46 -33.66 11.86
CA ALA A 326 26.89 -34.97 11.61
C ALA A 326 27.64 -36.07 12.36
N LYS A 327 28.97 -35.97 12.52
CA LYS A 327 29.79 -36.86 13.35
C LYS A 327 29.55 -36.66 14.83
N GLU A 328 29.33 -35.44 15.29
CA GLU A 328 29.04 -35.09 16.66
C GLU A 328 27.60 -35.53 17.00
N ILE A 329 26.66 -35.37 16.05
CA ILE A 329 25.34 -35.98 16.07
C ILE A 329 25.45 -37.50 16.00
N GLU A 330 26.43 -38.05 15.27
CA GLU A 330 26.67 -39.49 15.11
C GLU A 330 27.28 -40.16 16.32
N GLU A 331 28.22 -39.51 16.98
CA GLU A 331 28.81 -39.84 18.27
C GLU A 331 27.76 -39.68 19.38
N LYS A 332 26.93 -38.62 19.34
CA LYS A 332 25.76 -38.49 20.23
C LYS A 332 24.73 -39.61 20.01
N ILE A 333 24.55 -40.07 18.78
CA ILE A 333 23.67 -41.20 18.44
C ILE A 333 24.29 -42.57 18.83
N GLU A 334 25.59 -42.79 18.63
CA GLU A 334 26.28 -44.06 18.97
C GLU A 334 26.51 -44.23 20.48
N SER A 335 26.65 -43.13 21.21
CA SER A 335 26.79 -43.08 22.67
C SER A 335 25.50 -43.41 23.44
N GLY A 336 24.36 -43.62 22.76
CA GLY A 336 23.07 -43.92 23.39
C GLY A 336 22.57 -42.79 24.31
N ILE A 337 23.07 -41.57 24.13
CA ILE A 337 22.65 -40.41 24.90
C ILE A 337 21.29 -39.92 24.39
N ASP A 338 20.38 -39.78 25.34
CA ASP A 338 19.00 -39.32 25.24
C ASP A 338 18.79 -38.18 24.22
N LEU A 339 17.73 -38.29 23.41
CA LEU A 339 17.25 -37.32 22.39
C LEU A 339 16.72 -36.04 23.07
N THR A 340 17.49 -35.42 23.95
CA THR A 340 17.12 -34.24 24.73
C THR A 340 17.03 -32.96 23.91
N ASN A 341 17.49 -32.96 22.65
CA ASN A 341 17.27 -31.83 21.75
C ASN A 341 15.90 -31.95 21.07
N ASP A 342 14.90 -31.27 21.64
CA ASP A 342 13.55 -31.17 21.11
C ASP A 342 13.51 -30.61 19.66
N TRP A 343 14.58 -29.99 19.15
CA TRP A 343 14.66 -29.60 17.74
C TRP A 343 14.95 -30.76 16.77
N GLU A 344 15.43 -31.92 17.23
CA GLU A 344 15.71 -33.07 16.35
C GLU A 344 14.53 -34.04 16.27
N VAL A 345 13.66 -34.05 17.28
CA VAL A 345 12.48 -34.92 17.35
C VAL A 345 11.39 -34.41 16.40
N ILE A 346 10.98 -35.23 15.43
CA ILE A 346 9.88 -34.86 14.53
C ILE A 346 8.58 -34.81 15.34
N GLY A 347 7.83 -33.73 15.18
CA GLY A 347 6.59 -33.46 15.90
C GLY A 347 6.00 -32.13 15.47
N THR A 348 5.02 -31.61 16.20
CA THR A 348 4.39 -30.30 15.91
C THR A 348 5.07 -29.16 16.70
N HIS A 349 5.67 -29.50 17.85
CA HIS A 349 6.36 -28.56 18.75
C HIS A 349 7.45 -27.74 18.06
N ARG A 350 8.17 -28.28 17.08
CA ARG A 350 9.24 -27.57 16.33
C ARG A 350 8.71 -26.40 15.51
N GLN A 351 7.63 -26.64 14.77
CA GLN A 351 7.00 -25.71 13.86
C GLN A 351 6.25 -24.65 14.67
N LEU A 352 5.53 -25.09 15.72
CA LEU A 352 4.89 -24.19 16.67
C LEU A 352 5.93 -23.32 17.41
N GLY A 353 7.05 -23.88 17.85
CA GLY A 353 8.12 -23.12 18.53
C GLY A 353 8.79 -22.09 17.61
N GLY A 354 9.09 -22.48 16.36
CA GLY A 354 9.56 -21.56 15.33
C GLY A 354 8.56 -20.42 15.06
N PHE A 355 7.27 -20.76 14.94
CA PHE A 355 6.22 -19.78 14.77
C PHE A 355 6.09 -18.82 15.96
N LEU A 356 6.07 -19.32 17.21
CA LEU A 356 5.99 -18.48 18.41
C LEU A 356 7.13 -17.46 18.46
N PHE A 357 8.35 -17.86 18.10
CA PHE A 357 9.47 -16.92 17.98
C PHE A 357 9.17 -15.83 16.93
N THR A 358 8.75 -16.21 15.73
CA THR A 358 8.44 -15.25 14.65
C THR A 358 7.24 -14.37 14.96
N LEU A 359 6.22 -14.90 15.65
CA LEU A 359 5.01 -14.19 16.05
C LEU A 359 5.36 -13.01 16.96
N PHE A 360 6.07 -13.26 18.05
CA PHE A 360 6.40 -12.19 19.02
C PHE A 360 7.38 -11.17 18.45
N ILE A 361 8.35 -11.60 17.63
CA ILE A 361 9.22 -10.67 16.91
C ILE A 361 8.40 -9.82 15.94
N GLY A 362 7.50 -10.43 15.17
CA GLY A 362 6.64 -9.73 14.23
C GLY A 362 5.73 -8.71 14.93
N LEU A 363 5.07 -9.09 16.03
CA LEU A 363 4.22 -8.19 16.81
C LEU A 363 5.00 -6.98 17.36
N ILE A 364 6.26 -7.16 17.76
CA ILE A 364 7.13 -6.05 18.20
C ILE A 364 7.50 -5.14 17.01
N LEU A 365 7.86 -5.72 15.86
CA LEU A 365 8.25 -4.97 14.66
C LEU A 365 7.07 -4.21 14.02
N VAL A 366 5.84 -4.67 14.22
CA VAL A 366 4.63 -3.99 13.77
C VAL A 366 4.40 -2.65 14.49
N ILE A 367 4.85 -2.50 15.74
CA ILE A 367 4.66 -1.26 16.52
C ILE A 367 5.24 -0.01 15.81
N PRO A 368 6.54 0.04 15.45
CA PRO A 368 7.10 1.21 14.77
C PRO A 368 6.48 1.43 13.38
N GLN A 369 6.14 0.35 12.66
CA GLN A 369 5.43 0.43 11.38
C GLN A 369 4.09 1.16 11.54
N LEU A 370 3.26 0.71 12.50
CA LEU A 370 1.95 1.31 12.74
C LEU A 370 2.05 2.74 13.25
N LEU A 371 3.02 3.05 14.11
CA LEU A 371 3.27 4.41 14.59
C LEU A 371 3.55 5.35 13.42
N VAL A 372 4.36 4.91 12.46
CA VAL A 372 4.70 5.75 11.30
C VAL A 372 3.52 5.85 10.35
N SER A 373 2.94 4.71 9.96
CA SER A 373 1.91 4.67 8.93
C SER A 373 0.56 5.23 9.38
N ASN A 374 0.22 5.11 10.67
CA ASN A 374 -1.08 5.54 11.19
C ASN A 374 -1.03 6.83 12.00
N PHE A 375 0.14 7.27 12.50
CA PHE A 375 0.24 8.51 13.27
C PHE A 375 1.18 9.54 12.64
N ILE A 376 2.47 9.22 12.49
CA ILE A 376 3.45 10.22 12.02
C ILE A 376 3.13 10.70 10.60
N LEU A 377 2.80 9.78 9.68
CA LEU A 377 2.44 10.18 8.32
C LEU A 377 1.13 10.97 8.30
N PRO A 378 -0.02 10.47 8.79
CA PRO A 378 -1.29 11.18 8.65
C PRO A 378 -1.41 12.48 9.47
N GLN A 379 -0.80 12.56 10.67
CA GLN A 379 -0.99 13.74 11.53
C GLN A 379 0.13 14.77 11.41
N ILE A 380 1.37 14.35 11.15
CA ILE A 380 2.54 15.24 11.25
C ILE A 380 3.07 15.60 9.87
N ILE A 381 3.32 14.59 9.02
CA ILE A 381 4.08 14.77 7.79
C ILE A 381 3.17 15.06 6.62
N GLN A 382 2.18 14.21 6.40
CA GLN A 382 1.33 14.19 5.23
C GLN A 382 -0.16 13.93 5.61
N PRO A 383 -0.93 15.00 5.88
CA PRO A 383 -2.35 14.92 6.22
C PRO A 383 -3.31 14.73 5.03
N TYR A 384 -2.84 14.65 3.78
CA TYR A 384 -3.65 14.52 2.57
C TYR A 384 -3.82 13.04 2.15
N PRO A 385 -5.00 12.41 2.35
CA PRO A 385 -5.21 11.00 2.02
C PRO A 385 -5.02 10.71 0.52
N GLN A 386 -5.40 11.64 -0.35
CA GLN A 386 -5.24 11.54 -1.80
C GLN A 386 -3.82 11.25 -2.24
N ALA A 387 -2.80 11.77 -1.55
CA ALA A 387 -1.41 11.50 -1.91
C ALA A 387 -1.01 10.04 -1.64
N ALA A 388 -1.46 9.49 -0.50
CA ALA A 388 -1.30 8.07 -0.21
C ALA A 388 -2.08 7.21 -1.20
N GLY A 389 -3.25 7.68 -1.65
CA GLY A 389 -4.05 7.06 -2.70
C GLY A 389 -3.37 7.00 -4.06
N TRP A 390 -2.81 8.12 -4.54
CA TRP A 390 -2.05 8.18 -5.80
C TRP A 390 -0.84 7.25 -5.77
N TYR A 391 -0.09 7.25 -4.66
CA TYR A 391 1.02 6.32 -4.48
C TYR A 391 0.54 4.87 -4.45
N TYR A 392 -0.55 4.56 -3.74
CA TYR A 392 -1.10 3.22 -3.68
C TYR A 392 -1.57 2.73 -5.06
N TYR A 393 -2.19 3.61 -5.84
CA TYR A 393 -2.58 3.31 -7.22
C TYR A 393 -1.35 2.96 -8.08
N ALA A 394 -0.34 3.84 -8.08
CA ALA A 394 0.90 3.62 -8.82
C ALA A 394 1.62 2.33 -8.37
N TYR A 395 1.73 2.10 -7.06
CA TYR A 395 2.32 0.91 -6.48
C TYR A 395 1.69 -0.37 -7.03
N ASN A 396 0.35 -0.50 -6.98
CA ASN A 396 -0.33 -1.71 -7.46
C ASN A 396 -0.18 -1.91 -8.98
N PHE A 397 -0.16 -0.81 -9.73
CA PHE A 397 0.10 -0.85 -11.16
C PHE A 397 1.52 -1.37 -11.48
N PHE A 398 2.52 -0.92 -10.73
CA PHE A 398 3.90 -1.37 -10.94
C PHE A 398 4.19 -2.76 -10.37
N GLN A 399 3.45 -3.23 -9.36
CA GLN A 399 3.59 -4.59 -8.84
C GLN A 399 3.32 -5.64 -9.94
N ILE A 400 2.22 -5.52 -10.68
CA ILE A 400 1.95 -6.46 -11.78
C ILE A 400 3.04 -6.40 -12.86
N ALA A 401 3.52 -5.20 -13.20
CA ALA A 401 4.61 -5.04 -14.16
C ALA A 401 5.88 -5.76 -13.68
N TRP A 402 6.27 -5.55 -12.42
CA TRP A 402 7.43 -6.18 -11.82
C TRP A 402 7.39 -7.71 -11.94
N PHE A 403 6.28 -8.34 -11.54
CA PHE A 403 6.15 -9.80 -11.60
C PHE A 403 6.20 -10.35 -13.04
N LEU A 404 5.54 -9.67 -13.98
CA LEU A 404 5.56 -10.07 -15.39
C LEU A 404 6.96 -9.98 -16.00
N PHE A 405 7.73 -8.94 -15.65
CA PHE A 405 9.07 -8.70 -16.20
C PHE A 405 10.19 -9.41 -15.43
N ASP A 406 10.04 -9.73 -14.13
CA ASP A 406 10.99 -10.58 -13.40
C ASP A 406 11.02 -12.01 -13.94
N PHE A 407 9.88 -12.49 -14.46
CA PHE A 407 9.75 -13.84 -15.02
C PHE A 407 10.21 -14.94 -14.05
N GLY A 408 10.13 -14.68 -12.74
CA GLY A 408 10.55 -15.55 -11.65
C GLY A 408 12.06 -15.82 -11.59
N THR A 409 12.90 -14.93 -12.14
CA THR A 409 14.37 -15.13 -12.11
C THR A 409 14.94 -15.08 -10.69
N SER A 410 14.28 -14.35 -9.79
CA SER A 410 14.57 -14.35 -8.33
C SER A 410 14.47 -15.76 -7.73
N TYR A 411 13.37 -16.48 -7.98
CA TYR A 411 13.16 -17.87 -7.55
C TYR A 411 14.19 -18.83 -8.16
N ALA A 412 14.48 -18.65 -9.45
CA ALA A 412 15.46 -19.47 -10.15
C ALA A 412 16.88 -19.29 -9.58
N LEU A 413 17.27 -18.05 -9.24
CA LEU A 413 18.54 -17.74 -8.58
C LEU A 413 18.67 -18.52 -7.28
N ALA A 414 17.70 -18.40 -6.36
CA ALA A 414 17.79 -19.03 -5.04
C ALA A 414 17.90 -20.55 -5.16
N LYS A 415 17.07 -21.18 -5.99
CA LYS A 415 17.08 -22.63 -6.21
C LYS A 415 18.39 -23.13 -6.83
N TYR A 416 18.74 -22.61 -8.00
CA TYR A 416 19.85 -23.19 -8.78
C TYR A 416 21.20 -22.84 -8.16
N PHE A 417 21.31 -21.68 -7.51
CA PHE A 417 22.48 -21.38 -6.70
C PHE A 417 22.65 -22.42 -5.57
N ALA A 418 21.59 -22.69 -4.79
CA ALA A 418 21.64 -23.69 -3.72
C ALA A 418 21.98 -25.10 -4.23
N GLN A 419 21.46 -25.48 -5.40
CA GLN A 419 21.70 -26.78 -6.01
C GLN A 419 23.14 -26.96 -6.49
N TYR A 420 23.71 -25.96 -7.18
CA TYR A 420 25.00 -26.10 -7.85
C TYR A 420 26.18 -25.63 -7.00
N ARG A 421 25.98 -24.86 -5.92
CA ARG A 421 27.09 -24.25 -5.15
C ARG A 421 28.15 -25.24 -4.65
N VAL A 422 27.75 -26.49 -4.37
CA VAL A 422 28.63 -27.54 -3.82
C VAL A 422 29.43 -28.19 -4.95
N LYS A 423 28.74 -28.77 -5.94
CA LYS A 423 29.36 -29.59 -6.99
C LYS A 423 29.92 -28.77 -8.14
N GLN A 424 29.31 -27.62 -8.45
CA GLN A 424 29.63 -26.77 -9.60
C GLN A 424 29.49 -25.28 -9.21
N PRO A 425 30.37 -24.75 -8.33
CA PRO A 425 30.27 -23.38 -7.83
C PRO A 425 30.33 -22.31 -8.94
N GLU A 426 31.04 -22.57 -10.04
CA GLU A 426 31.08 -21.69 -11.21
C GLU A 426 29.69 -21.54 -11.83
N LYS A 427 29.01 -22.67 -12.07
CA LYS A 427 27.64 -22.73 -12.57
C LYS A 427 26.65 -22.07 -11.60
N ALA A 428 26.86 -22.19 -10.29
CA ALA A 428 26.01 -21.51 -9.29
C ALA A 428 26.04 -19.98 -9.45
N ILE A 429 27.22 -19.40 -9.68
CA ILE A 429 27.39 -17.95 -9.88
C ILE A 429 26.70 -17.49 -11.16
N HIS A 430 26.64 -18.31 -12.20
CA HIS A 430 25.96 -17.97 -13.46
C HIS A 430 24.49 -17.59 -13.24
N TYR A 431 23.78 -18.23 -12.30
CA TYR A 431 22.38 -17.87 -12.00
C TYR A 431 22.25 -16.52 -11.27
N ILE A 432 23.27 -16.10 -10.52
CA ILE A 432 23.33 -14.73 -9.98
C ILE A 432 23.51 -13.74 -11.13
N GLN A 433 24.43 -14.02 -12.05
CA GLN A 433 24.69 -13.19 -13.22
C GLN A 433 23.46 -13.07 -14.12
N ILE A 434 22.75 -14.17 -14.36
CA ILE A 434 21.49 -14.20 -15.12
C ILE A 434 20.49 -13.23 -14.50
N PHE A 435 20.24 -13.31 -13.19
CA PHE A 435 19.33 -12.39 -12.51
C PHE A 435 19.74 -10.93 -12.68
N VAL A 436 21.01 -10.59 -12.43
CA VAL A 436 21.52 -9.22 -12.55
C VAL A 436 21.29 -8.66 -13.95
N TRP A 437 21.70 -9.39 -14.99
CA TRP A 437 21.59 -8.91 -16.36
C TRP A 437 20.17 -8.91 -16.89
N TRP A 438 19.38 -9.93 -16.52
CA TRP A 438 17.95 -9.95 -16.83
C TRP A 438 17.27 -8.70 -16.27
N GLN A 439 17.47 -8.40 -14.98
CA GLN A 439 16.89 -7.25 -14.31
C GLN A 439 17.35 -5.90 -14.88
N ILE A 440 18.61 -5.77 -15.30
CA ILE A 440 19.08 -4.54 -15.98
C ILE A 440 18.29 -4.29 -17.26
N PHE A 441 18.11 -5.33 -18.08
CA PHE A 441 17.44 -5.19 -19.38
C PHE A 441 15.92 -5.09 -19.26
N THR A 442 15.30 -5.90 -18.42
CA THR A 442 13.85 -5.81 -18.20
C THR A 442 13.48 -4.55 -17.44
N GLY A 443 14.29 -4.10 -16.48
CA GLY A 443 14.13 -2.79 -15.83
C GLY A 443 14.25 -1.63 -16.81
N LEU A 444 15.17 -1.71 -17.79
CA LEU A 444 15.27 -0.70 -18.86
C LEU A 444 14.00 -0.67 -19.73
N ILE A 445 13.45 -1.83 -20.09
CA ILE A 445 12.19 -1.92 -20.83
C ILE A 445 11.04 -1.32 -20.01
N GLN A 446 10.94 -1.67 -18.71
CA GLN A 446 9.93 -1.13 -17.81
C GLN A 446 10.00 0.40 -17.71
N VAL A 447 11.18 0.96 -17.41
CA VAL A 447 11.35 2.42 -17.36
C VAL A 447 10.98 3.05 -18.70
N SER A 448 11.42 2.48 -19.83
CA SER A 448 11.11 3.03 -21.16
C SER A 448 9.60 3.06 -21.43
N VAL A 449 8.91 1.96 -21.14
CA VAL A 449 7.45 1.83 -21.36
C VAL A 449 6.69 2.75 -20.41
N PHE A 450 6.98 2.72 -19.12
CA PHE A 450 6.18 3.45 -18.13
C PHE A 450 6.53 4.93 -18.04
N ALA A 451 7.77 5.32 -18.31
CA ALA A 451 8.10 6.73 -18.49
C ALA A 451 7.43 7.29 -19.77
N PHE A 452 7.37 6.52 -20.87
CA PHE A 452 6.62 6.92 -22.06
C PHE A 452 5.12 7.05 -21.79
N ILE A 453 4.50 6.02 -21.19
CA ILE A 453 3.08 6.04 -20.84
C ILE A 453 2.78 7.21 -19.90
N GLY A 454 3.57 7.38 -18.84
CA GLY A 454 3.40 8.44 -17.86
C GLY A 454 3.63 9.85 -18.42
N SER A 455 4.50 10.00 -19.42
CA SER A 455 4.84 11.32 -19.98
C SER A 455 4.00 11.74 -21.18
N ILE A 456 3.47 10.81 -21.96
CA ILE A 456 2.76 11.12 -23.22
C ILE A 456 1.30 10.68 -23.17
N ILE A 457 1.00 9.49 -22.64
CA ILE A 457 -0.35 8.93 -22.65
C ILE A 457 -1.16 9.45 -21.48
N PHE A 458 -0.66 9.30 -20.25
CA PHE A 458 -1.41 9.67 -19.05
C PHE A 458 -1.87 11.12 -18.99
N PRO A 459 -1.08 12.12 -19.43
CA PRO A 459 -1.56 13.50 -19.50
C PRO A 459 -2.82 13.66 -20.34
N GLN A 460 -3.06 12.79 -21.32
CA GLN A 460 -4.24 12.82 -22.21
C GLN A 460 -5.44 12.01 -21.67
N THR A 461 -5.36 11.50 -20.44
CA THR A 461 -6.38 10.64 -19.83
C THR A 461 -6.80 11.17 -18.47
N ASN A 462 -7.81 10.55 -17.86
CA ASN A 462 -8.27 10.87 -16.50
C ASN A 462 -7.14 10.76 -15.45
N LEU A 463 -6.09 9.99 -15.73
CA LEU A 463 -4.93 9.81 -14.85
C LEU A 463 -3.88 10.94 -14.94
N ALA A 464 -4.15 12.02 -15.69
CA ALA A 464 -3.19 13.09 -15.93
C ALA A 464 -2.56 13.66 -14.65
N HIS A 465 -3.38 13.88 -13.62
CA HIS A 465 -2.96 14.37 -12.31
C HIS A 465 -1.94 13.49 -11.55
N MET A 466 -1.78 12.22 -11.94
CA MET A 466 -0.81 11.28 -11.34
C MET A 466 0.43 11.05 -12.20
N SER A 467 0.56 11.73 -13.36
CA SER A 467 1.64 11.47 -14.34
C SER A 467 3.03 11.49 -13.70
N TRP A 468 3.35 12.49 -12.89
CA TRP A 468 4.64 12.59 -12.21
C TRP A 468 4.89 11.49 -11.17
N VAL A 469 3.86 11.06 -10.43
CA VAL A 469 3.98 9.93 -9.49
C VAL A 469 4.40 8.67 -10.24
N PHE A 470 3.76 8.40 -11.39
CA PHE A 470 4.09 7.24 -12.23
C PHE A 470 5.47 7.31 -12.87
N ILE A 471 5.87 8.47 -13.40
CA ILE A 471 7.20 8.66 -14.00
C ILE A 471 8.29 8.40 -12.97
N ILE A 472 8.18 8.99 -11.79
CA ILE A 472 9.17 8.84 -10.73
C ILE A 472 9.22 7.41 -10.23
N TYR A 473 8.05 6.79 -9.99
CA TYR A 473 8.00 5.40 -9.59
C TYR A 473 8.60 4.48 -10.66
N SER A 474 8.44 4.78 -11.95
CA SER A 474 9.04 3.97 -13.02
C SER A 474 10.56 3.87 -12.88
N PHE A 475 11.24 4.98 -12.53
CA PHE A 475 12.69 5.00 -12.35
C PHE A 475 13.17 4.11 -11.20
N VAL A 476 12.32 3.76 -10.23
CA VAL A 476 12.63 2.77 -9.19
C VAL A 476 12.93 1.39 -9.77
N GLN A 477 12.33 1.07 -10.92
CA GLN A 477 12.48 -0.25 -11.55
C GLN A 477 13.86 -0.47 -12.19
N TYR A 478 14.67 0.58 -12.39
CA TYR A 478 16.00 0.46 -12.97
C TYR A 478 17.11 0.72 -11.95
N PRO A 479 18.17 -0.12 -11.89
CA PRO A 479 18.47 -1.28 -12.75
C PRO A 479 17.87 -2.63 -12.27
N GLY A 480 16.90 -2.63 -11.36
CA GLY A 480 16.12 -3.82 -10.94
C GLY A 480 16.88 -4.86 -10.09
N PHE A 481 18.21 -4.92 -10.12
CA PHE A 481 18.97 -5.96 -9.41
C PHE A 481 19.21 -5.68 -7.92
N PHE A 482 18.61 -4.65 -7.32
CA PHE A 482 18.92 -4.18 -5.96
C PHE A 482 18.85 -5.27 -4.87
N LEU A 483 17.99 -6.26 -5.05
CA LEU A 483 17.80 -7.36 -4.11
C LEU A 483 18.69 -8.59 -4.38
N VAL A 484 19.61 -8.54 -5.35
CA VAL A 484 20.45 -9.69 -5.77
C VAL A 484 21.14 -10.39 -4.60
N PHE A 485 21.72 -9.64 -3.67
CA PHE A 485 22.46 -10.23 -2.55
C PHE A 485 21.53 -10.82 -1.50
N MET A 486 20.34 -10.23 -1.30
CA MET A 486 19.31 -10.80 -0.43
C MET A 486 18.89 -12.19 -0.94
N PHE A 487 18.53 -12.30 -2.22
CA PHE A 487 18.21 -13.61 -2.82
C PHE A 487 19.41 -14.56 -2.86
N THR A 488 20.64 -14.03 -2.96
CA THR A 488 21.86 -14.85 -2.84
C THR A 488 22.02 -15.41 -1.42
N PHE A 489 21.69 -14.64 -0.36
CA PHE A 489 21.69 -15.16 1.01
C PHE A 489 20.68 -16.28 1.22
N GLN A 490 19.51 -16.17 0.58
CA GLN A 490 18.52 -17.25 0.52
C GLN A 490 19.10 -18.51 -0.13
N GLY A 491 19.74 -18.38 -1.29
CA GLY A 491 20.43 -19.51 -1.96
C GLY A 491 21.63 -20.06 -1.16
N LEU A 492 22.31 -19.21 -0.39
CA LEU A 492 23.35 -19.61 0.56
C LEU A 492 22.78 -20.32 1.80
N GLN A 493 21.46 -20.39 1.99
CA GLN A 493 20.82 -20.90 3.20
C GLN A 493 21.25 -20.12 4.46
N ARG A 494 21.68 -18.86 4.30
CA ARG A 494 21.96 -17.93 5.40
C ARG A 494 20.68 -17.18 5.73
N SER A 495 19.72 -17.93 6.30
CA SER A 495 18.40 -17.41 6.68
C SER A 495 18.50 -16.25 7.67
N ASP A 496 19.55 -16.22 8.50
CA ASP A 496 19.88 -15.11 9.39
C ASP A 496 20.11 -13.80 8.61
N LEU A 497 20.99 -13.82 7.61
CA LEU A 497 21.32 -12.64 6.81
C LEU A 497 20.18 -12.25 5.89
N HIS A 498 19.51 -13.23 5.27
CA HIS A 498 18.32 -12.98 4.46
C HIS A 498 17.24 -12.26 5.26
N LEU A 499 16.92 -12.76 6.46
CA LEU A 499 15.90 -12.16 7.33
C LEU A 499 16.29 -10.75 7.78
N ILE A 500 17.55 -10.52 8.18
CA ILE A 500 18.03 -9.19 8.56
C ILE A 500 17.92 -8.21 7.39
N THR A 501 18.31 -8.62 6.18
CA THR A 501 18.18 -7.75 5.00
C THR A 501 16.73 -7.49 4.63
N TYR A 502 15.86 -8.49 4.75
CA TYR A 502 14.44 -8.36 4.46
C TYR A 502 13.74 -7.40 5.45
N VAL A 503 13.97 -7.58 6.75
CA VAL A 503 13.43 -6.69 7.80
C VAL A 503 13.96 -5.27 7.64
N ALA A 504 15.26 -5.12 7.33
CA ALA A 504 15.82 -3.79 7.08
C ALA A 504 15.17 -3.12 5.87
N TRP A 505 14.93 -3.86 4.78
CA TRP A 505 14.30 -3.35 3.58
C TRP A 505 12.83 -2.94 3.78
N GLU A 506 11.97 -3.90 4.15
CA GLU A 506 10.52 -3.71 4.16
C GLU A 506 10.00 -2.95 5.38
N ILE A 507 10.78 -2.90 6.46
CA ILE A 507 10.37 -2.20 7.68
C ILE A 507 11.23 -0.97 7.89
N ILE A 508 12.53 -1.13 8.14
CA ILE A 508 13.37 -0.02 8.62
C ILE A 508 13.57 1.06 7.55
N TRP A 509 14.08 0.70 6.38
CA TRP A 509 14.42 1.65 5.32
C TRP A 509 13.20 2.23 4.65
N LEU A 510 12.13 1.43 4.47
CA LEU A 510 10.86 1.92 3.95
C LEU A 510 10.27 3.01 4.86
N ILE A 511 10.15 2.74 6.17
CA ILE A 511 9.64 3.71 7.16
C ILE A 511 10.46 5.00 7.12
N LEU A 512 11.78 4.88 7.21
CA LEU A 512 12.67 6.04 7.26
C LEU A 512 12.62 6.84 5.96
N GLY A 513 12.55 6.15 4.82
CA GLY A 513 12.38 6.76 3.51
C GLY A 513 11.06 7.53 3.42
N GLN A 514 9.95 6.93 3.82
CA GLN A 514 8.63 7.59 3.75
C GLN A 514 8.59 8.84 4.64
N VAL A 515 9.07 8.74 5.88
CA VAL A 515 9.14 9.90 6.79
C VAL A 515 9.98 11.03 6.16
N LEU A 516 11.18 10.72 5.68
CA LEU A 516 12.10 11.72 5.15
C LEU A 516 11.59 12.33 3.83
N PHE A 517 11.27 11.51 2.85
CA PHE A 517 10.98 11.99 1.49
C PHE A 517 9.56 12.51 1.33
N CYS A 518 8.57 12.04 2.09
CA CYS A 518 7.24 12.67 2.09
C CYS A 518 7.30 14.07 2.73
N TYR A 519 8.08 14.25 3.80
CA TYR A 519 8.29 15.56 4.42
C TYR A 519 9.00 16.52 3.46
N LEU A 520 10.12 16.10 2.86
CA LEU A 520 10.85 16.92 1.88
C LEU A 520 10.01 17.22 0.64
N GLY A 521 9.28 16.21 0.14
CA GLY A 521 8.39 16.35 -1.01
C GLY A 521 7.24 17.32 -0.75
N ARG A 522 6.65 17.28 0.46
CA ARG A 522 5.62 18.24 0.88
C ARG A 522 6.14 19.67 0.91
N ILE A 523 7.32 19.91 1.51
CA ILE A 523 7.92 21.25 1.58
C ILE A 523 8.22 21.78 0.17
N TRP A 524 8.83 20.94 -0.66
CA TRP A 524 9.14 21.30 -2.04
C TRP A 524 7.88 21.60 -2.86
N GLY A 525 6.84 20.76 -2.74
CA GLY A 525 5.54 20.96 -3.39
C GLY A 525 4.82 22.21 -2.86
N GLY A 526 4.86 22.48 -1.56
CA GLY A 526 4.29 23.69 -0.96
C GLY A 526 4.99 24.97 -1.40
N ALA A 527 6.28 24.90 -1.75
CA ALA A 527 7.02 26.02 -2.32
C ALA A 527 6.65 26.31 -3.79
N ASN A 528 6.18 25.29 -4.54
CA ASN A 528 5.78 25.40 -5.95
C ASN A 528 4.24 25.29 -6.10
N PRO A 529 3.52 26.43 -6.30
CA PRO A 529 2.05 26.44 -6.43
C PRO A 529 1.47 25.52 -7.52
N ILE A 530 2.23 25.24 -8.59
CA ILE A 530 1.78 24.34 -9.68
C ILE A 530 1.62 22.91 -9.18
N ILE A 531 2.54 22.46 -8.32
CA ILE A 531 2.56 21.09 -7.80
C ILE A 531 1.69 20.99 -6.54
N GLY A 532 1.84 21.94 -5.61
CA GLY A 532 1.14 21.93 -4.33
C GLY A 532 1.66 20.88 -3.34
N GLU A 533 1.25 21.01 -2.08
CA GLU A 533 1.75 20.16 -0.98
C GLU A 533 1.39 18.68 -1.14
N ALA A 534 0.16 18.37 -1.60
CA ALA A 534 -0.32 17.01 -1.70
C ALA A 534 0.42 16.20 -2.78
N LEU A 535 0.57 16.74 -3.99
CA LEU A 535 1.27 16.04 -5.07
C LEU A 535 2.76 15.91 -4.75
N GLY A 536 3.37 16.95 -4.17
CA GLY A 536 4.75 16.90 -3.69
C GLY A 536 4.99 15.77 -2.69
N ALA A 537 4.07 15.57 -1.74
CA ALA A 537 4.14 14.44 -0.81
C ALA A 537 3.91 13.07 -1.49
N GLY A 538 3.01 12.98 -2.48
CA GLY A 538 2.81 11.77 -3.30
C GLY A 538 4.05 11.37 -4.11
N ILE A 539 4.76 12.36 -4.66
CA ILE A 539 6.08 12.21 -5.26
C ILE A 539 7.10 11.72 -4.22
N GLY A 540 7.07 12.30 -3.01
CA GLY A 540 7.88 11.89 -1.88
C GLY A 540 7.75 10.40 -1.53
N TYR A 541 6.52 9.85 -1.54
CA TYR A 541 6.30 8.41 -1.36
C TYR A 541 6.99 7.56 -2.43
N SER A 542 7.00 8.01 -3.68
CA SER A 542 7.65 7.29 -4.78
C SER A 542 9.18 7.30 -4.64
N ILE A 543 9.76 8.44 -4.24
CA ILE A 543 11.20 8.57 -3.95
C ILE A 543 11.59 7.71 -2.74
N ALA A 544 10.72 7.59 -1.73
CA ALA A 544 10.98 6.73 -0.57
C ALA A 544 11.24 5.26 -0.96
N ARG A 545 10.54 4.72 -1.97
CA ARG A 545 10.82 3.37 -2.48
C ARG A 545 12.17 3.27 -3.16
N PHE A 546 12.61 4.30 -3.89
CA PHE A 546 13.96 4.32 -4.42
C PHE A 546 15.00 4.21 -3.30
N PHE A 547 14.84 5.01 -2.25
CA PHE A 547 15.76 5.04 -1.12
C PHE A 547 15.92 3.66 -0.45
N ASP A 548 14.82 2.95 -0.18
CA ASP A 548 14.91 1.67 0.51
C ASP A 548 15.68 0.61 -0.29
N TYR A 549 15.50 0.55 -1.62
CA TYR A 549 16.19 -0.40 -2.48
C TYR A 549 17.70 -0.14 -2.49
N TRP A 550 18.12 1.12 -2.57
CA TRP A 550 19.54 1.48 -2.59
C TRP A 550 20.24 1.21 -1.27
N VAL A 551 19.62 1.61 -0.16
CA VAL A 551 20.21 1.38 1.16
C VAL A 551 20.26 -0.13 1.46
N THR A 552 19.23 -0.88 1.06
CA THR A 552 19.22 -2.34 1.14
C THR A 552 20.32 -2.98 0.29
N PHE A 553 20.49 -2.53 -0.95
CA PHE A 553 21.56 -3.00 -1.83
C PHE A 553 22.95 -2.72 -1.22
N ALA A 554 23.18 -1.51 -0.71
CA ALA A 554 24.44 -1.15 -0.07
C ALA A 554 24.71 -1.98 1.18
N MET A 555 23.70 -2.17 2.05
CA MET A 555 23.81 -2.98 3.25
C MET A 555 24.10 -4.45 2.92
N SER A 556 23.32 -5.04 2.02
CA SER A 556 23.48 -6.44 1.61
C SER A 556 24.81 -6.68 0.89
N LEU A 557 25.29 -5.73 0.09
CA LEU A 557 26.64 -5.75 -0.50
C LEU A 557 27.75 -5.76 0.55
N ILE A 558 27.62 -4.95 1.61
CA ILE A 558 28.59 -4.92 2.73
C ILE A 558 28.61 -6.27 3.45
N LEU A 559 27.44 -6.84 3.73
CA LEU A 559 27.31 -8.17 4.35
C LEU A 559 27.92 -9.26 3.45
N PHE A 560 27.67 -9.20 2.14
CA PHE A 560 28.22 -10.14 1.16
C PHE A 560 29.75 -10.08 1.11
N LYS A 561 30.33 -8.88 1.17
CA LYS A 561 31.79 -8.69 1.28
C LYS A 561 32.36 -9.19 2.60
N ARG A 562 31.65 -8.99 3.72
CA ARG A 562 32.07 -9.49 5.04
C ARG A 562 32.11 -11.01 5.10
N LEU A 563 31.29 -11.71 4.32
CA LEU A 563 31.41 -13.15 4.11
C LEU A 563 32.65 -13.56 3.29
N GLY A 564 33.43 -12.61 2.77
CA GLY A 564 34.64 -12.87 2.00
C GLY A 564 34.41 -13.12 0.50
N TYR A 565 33.19 -12.94 0.01
CA TYR A 565 32.86 -13.09 -1.40
C TYR A 565 33.19 -11.82 -2.21
N SER A 566 33.57 -12.00 -3.47
CA SER A 566 33.85 -10.91 -4.40
C SER A 566 32.58 -10.49 -5.14
N PRO A 567 32.05 -9.27 -4.93
CA PRO A 567 30.85 -8.82 -5.65
C PRO A 567 31.08 -8.72 -7.15
N SER A 568 32.32 -8.50 -7.58
CA SER A 568 32.63 -8.28 -9.00
C SER A 568 32.29 -9.48 -9.89
N THR A 569 32.28 -10.70 -9.33
CA THR A 569 31.95 -11.93 -10.06
C THR A 569 30.46 -12.06 -10.32
N CYS A 570 29.61 -11.50 -9.45
CA CYS A 570 28.15 -11.48 -9.61
C CYS A 570 27.69 -10.62 -10.80
N PHE A 571 28.50 -9.62 -11.19
CA PHE A 571 28.20 -8.71 -12.31
C PHE A 571 28.82 -9.14 -13.63
N ARG A 572 29.57 -10.25 -13.70
CA ARG A 572 30.15 -10.78 -14.94
C ARG A 572 29.09 -11.40 -15.86
N ILE A 573 29.47 -11.76 -17.09
CA ILE A 573 28.61 -12.43 -18.07
C ILE A 573 29.34 -13.69 -18.53
N ASP A 574 29.27 -14.74 -17.72
CA ASP A 574 29.90 -16.04 -18.01
C ASP A 574 28.85 -17.14 -18.29
N PHE A 575 27.56 -16.85 -18.07
CA PHE A 575 26.45 -17.79 -18.28
C PHE A 575 26.16 -18.10 -19.76
N THR A 576 25.62 -19.29 -19.99
CA THR A 576 25.25 -19.81 -21.31
C THR A 576 23.77 -19.58 -21.63
N ARG A 577 23.43 -19.69 -22.92
CA ARG A 577 22.03 -19.62 -23.38
C ARG A 577 21.17 -20.74 -22.80
N GLU A 578 21.75 -21.90 -22.51
CA GLU A 578 21.03 -23.04 -21.93
C GLU A 578 20.66 -22.78 -20.47
N GLU A 579 21.59 -22.26 -19.67
CA GLU A 579 21.33 -21.85 -18.28
C GLU A 579 20.28 -20.74 -18.20
N LEU A 580 20.30 -19.78 -19.14
CA LEU A 580 19.25 -18.76 -19.25
C LEU A 580 17.88 -19.39 -19.53
N LYS A 581 17.78 -20.30 -20.51
CA LYS A 581 16.53 -21.02 -20.82
C LYS A 581 16.04 -21.84 -19.62
N GLU A 582 16.94 -22.49 -18.91
CA GLU A 582 16.64 -23.26 -17.71
C GLU A 582 16.08 -22.37 -16.60
N SER A 583 16.73 -21.24 -16.33
CA SER A 583 16.30 -20.24 -15.36
C SER A 583 14.89 -19.72 -15.68
N LEU A 584 14.67 -19.27 -16.91
CA LEU A 584 13.38 -18.73 -17.35
C LEU A 584 12.26 -19.78 -17.34
N LYS A 585 12.52 -21.02 -17.79
CA LYS A 585 11.52 -22.10 -17.79
C LYS A 585 11.08 -22.49 -16.38
N TYR A 586 11.99 -22.40 -15.41
CA TYR A 586 11.66 -22.67 -14.02
C TYR A 586 10.93 -21.48 -13.38
N GLY A 587 11.49 -20.28 -13.50
CA GLY A 587 10.94 -19.06 -12.92
C GLY A 587 9.53 -18.74 -13.41
N SER A 588 9.30 -18.85 -14.73
CA SER A 588 8.03 -18.43 -15.34
C SER A 588 6.83 -19.20 -14.82
N LYS A 589 6.99 -20.48 -14.49
CA LYS A 589 5.88 -21.32 -13.98
C LYS A 589 5.38 -20.86 -12.62
N LEU A 590 6.29 -20.37 -11.77
CA LEU A 590 5.96 -19.86 -10.44
C LEU A 590 5.50 -18.41 -10.52
N GLY A 591 6.23 -17.58 -11.27
CA GLY A 591 5.93 -16.16 -11.43
C GLY A 591 4.55 -15.89 -12.04
N ILE A 592 4.12 -16.69 -13.03
CA ILE A 592 2.78 -16.54 -13.65
C ILE A 592 1.65 -16.84 -12.65
N GLY A 593 1.82 -17.83 -11.78
CA GLY A 593 0.80 -18.17 -10.77
C GLY A 593 0.58 -17.03 -9.77
N GLU A 594 1.67 -16.48 -9.26
CA GLU A 594 1.66 -15.35 -8.31
C GLU A 594 1.14 -14.05 -8.95
N SER A 595 1.38 -13.86 -10.25
CA SER A 595 0.92 -12.69 -11.01
C SER A 595 -0.61 -12.53 -11.01
N PHE A 596 -1.39 -13.61 -10.90
CA PHE A 596 -2.86 -13.52 -10.87
C PHE A 596 -3.37 -12.76 -9.64
N VAL A 597 -2.71 -12.88 -8.49
CA VAL A 597 -3.09 -12.15 -7.28
C VAL A 597 -2.89 -10.65 -7.48
N GLN A 598 -1.74 -10.27 -8.08
CA GLN A 598 -1.42 -8.87 -8.40
C GLN A 598 -2.34 -8.29 -9.47
N LEU A 599 -2.75 -9.11 -10.44
CA LEU A 599 -3.76 -8.73 -11.43
C LEU A 599 -5.10 -8.38 -10.78
N GLY A 600 -5.51 -9.10 -9.74
CA GLY A 600 -6.72 -8.76 -8.98
C GLY A 600 -6.62 -7.38 -8.31
N TRP A 601 -5.47 -7.02 -7.75
CA TRP A 601 -5.23 -5.69 -7.17
C TRP A 601 -5.18 -4.58 -8.23
N PHE A 602 -4.58 -4.86 -9.38
CA PHE A 602 -4.59 -3.94 -10.53
C PHE A 602 -6.02 -3.66 -11.02
N ILE A 603 -6.82 -4.71 -11.24
CA ILE A 603 -8.22 -4.59 -11.67
C ILE A 603 -9.02 -3.77 -10.65
N GLN A 604 -8.79 -3.99 -9.36
CA GLN A 604 -9.43 -3.21 -8.31
C GLN A 604 -9.16 -1.72 -8.47
N VAL A 605 -7.89 -1.30 -8.56
CA VAL A 605 -7.60 0.14 -8.61
C VAL A 605 -8.18 0.79 -9.86
N VAL A 606 -8.21 0.09 -11.00
CA VAL A 606 -8.84 0.57 -12.24
C VAL A 606 -10.36 0.71 -12.11
N ILE A 607 -11.04 -0.28 -11.52
CA ILE A 607 -12.49 -0.22 -11.28
C ILE A 607 -12.80 0.93 -10.32
N THR A 608 -12.06 1.03 -9.22
CA THR A 608 -12.27 2.10 -8.22
C THR A 608 -12.05 3.48 -8.82
N SER A 609 -10.99 3.71 -9.60
CA SER A 609 -10.75 5.03 -10.22
C SER A 609 -11.81 5.42 -11.24
N THR A 610 -12.47 4.44 -11.86
CA THR A 610 -13.45 4.70 -12.94
C THR A 610 -14.85 4.97 -12.38
N PHE A 611 -15.24 4.31 -11.28
CA PHE A 611 -16.63 4.27 -10.84
C PHE A 611 -16.87 4.78 -9.42
N VAL A 612 -15.82 5.08 -8.65
CA VAL A 612 -15.95 5.59 -7.27
C VAL A 612 -15.55 7.06 -7.26
N ALA A 613 -16.48 7.94 -6.89
CA ALA A 613 -16.16 9.34 -6.65
C ALA A 613 -15.20 9.47 -5.46
N ASN A 614 -14.31 10.47 -5.50
CA ASN A 614 -13.27 10.68 -4.49
C ASN A 614 -12.34 9.46 -4.30
N TYR A 615 -12.09 8.68 -5.35
CA TYR A 615 -11.33 7.42 -5.23
C TYR A 615 -9.93 7.62 -4.64
N SER A 616 -9.30 8.77 -4.89
CA SER A 616 -7.96 9.07 -4.40
C SER A 616 -7.90 9.07 -2.87
N ASN A 617 -8.85 9.74 -2.21
CA ASN A 617 -8.92 9.69 -0.74
C ASN A 617 -9.37 8.33 -0.23
N GLU A 618 -10.35 7.70 -0.90
CA GLU A 618 -10.85 6.37 -0.54
C GLU A 618 -9.74 5.30 -0.53
N LEU A 619 -8.83 5.33 -1.52
CA LEU A 619 -7.65 4.44 -1.55
C LEU A 619 -6.66 4.74 -0.41
N GLY A 620 -6.46 6.03 -0.07
CA GLY A 620 -5.61 6.45 1.05
C GLY A 620 -6.14 5.96 2.40
N TRP A 621 -7.45 6.07 2.63
CA TRP A 621 -8.13 5.55 3.81
C TRP A 621 -8.16 4.02 3.85
N PHE A 622 -8.43 3.38 2.72
CA PHE A 622 -8.39 1.92 2.58
C PHE A 622 -7.01 1.38 2.98
N ASN A 623 -5.94 1.95 2.43
CA ASN A 623 -4.57 1.51 2.70
C ASN A 623 -4.22 1.66 4.20
N LEU A 624 -4.65 2.75 4.85
CA LEU A 624 -4.47 2.94 6.29
C LEU A 624 -5.04 1.76 7.09
N VAL A 625 -6.31 1.41 6.87
CA VAL A 625 -6.98 0.33 7.59
C VAL A 625 -6.49 -1.05 7.18
N TYR A 626 -6.17 -1.24 5.90
CA TYR A 626 -5.62 -2.49 5.41
C TYR A 626 -4.33 -2.86 6.15
N ASN A 627 -3.43 -1.89 6.38
CA ASN A 627 -2.20 -2.11 7.17
C ASN A 627 -2.47 -2.55 8.61
N VAL A 628 -3.56 -2.09 9.24
CA VAL A 628 -3.99 -2.57 10.56
C VAL A 628 -4.55 -4.00 10.47
N GLY A 629 -5.34 -4.30 9.43
CA GLY A 629 -5.87 -5.64 9.17
C GLY A 629 -4.79 -6.69 8.89
N LEU A 630 -3.68 -6.29 8.25
CA LEU A 630 -2.54 -7.17 7.93
C LEU A 630 -1.94 -7.87 9.14
N ILE A 631 -2.12 -7.34 10.36
CA ILE A 631 -1.65 -7.99 11.60
C ILE A 631 -2.20 -9.41 11.72
N VAL A 632 -3.43 -9.67 11.25
CA VAL A 632 -4.03 -11.01 11.26
C VAL A 632 -3.29 -11.98 10.33
N GLN A 633 -2.68 -11.49 9.25
CA GLN A 633 -1.90 -12.30 8.30
C GLN A 633 -0.60 -12.85 8.90
N ILE A 634 -0.21 -12.44 10.12
CA ILE A 634 0.92 -13.05 10.83
C ILE A 634 0.73 -14.56 11.00
N VAL A 635 -0.51 -15.07 10.97
CA VAL A 635 -0.85 -16.49 10.99
C VAL A 635 -0.36 -17.24 9.75
N THR A 636 -0.18 -16.56 8.62
CA THR A 636 0.45 -17.15 7.41
C THR A 636 1.86 -17.66 7.71
N LEU A 637 2.59 -17.02 8.64
CA LEU A 637 3.91 -17.49 9.08
C LEU A 637 3.84 -18.87 9.74
N TYR A 638 2.72 -19.21 10.38
CA TYR A 638 2.51 -20.55 10.92
C TYR A 638 2.36 -21.58 9.80
N GLY A 639 1.57 -21.27 8.76
CA GLY A 639 1.47 -22.10 7.57
C GLY A 639 2.85 -22.34 6.93
N GLN A 640 3.65 -21.29 6.78
CA GLN A 640 5.02 -21.40 6.26
C GLN A 640 5.91 -22.27 7.13
N SER A 641 5.78 -22.20 8.46
CA SER A 641 6.54 -23.06 9.39
C SER A 641 6.19 -24.55 9.25
N LEU A 642 4.98 -24.87 8.76
CA LEU A 642 4.48 -26.23 8.56
C LEU A 642 4.88 -26.84 7.21
N LEU A 643 5.42 -26.06 6.26
CA LEU A 643 5.80 -26.54 4.93
C LEU A 643 6.72 -27.76 4.98
N GLY A 644 7.77 -27.69 5.80
CA GLY A 644 8.70 -28.81 5.99
C GLY A 644 8.02 -30.03 6.60
N ALA A 645 7.09 -29.82 7.53
CA ALA A 645 6.34 -30.89 8.19
C ALA A 645 5.43 -31.64 7.20
N PHE A 646 4.72 -30.92 6.35
CA PHE A 646 3.89 -31.51 5.29
C PHE A 646 4.73 -32.25 4.26
N SER A 647 5.87 -31.69 3.87
CA SER A 647 6.77 -32.32 2.91
C SER A 647 7.33 -33.63 3.43
N GLU A 648 7.83 -33.63 4.67
CA GLU A 648 8.40 -34.80 5.33
C GLU A 648 7.35 -35.90 5.57
N SER A 649 6.19 -35.55 6.12
CA SER A 649 5.14 -36.54 6.41
C SER A 649 4.54 -37.17 5.15
N THR A 650 4.42 -36.40 4.06
CA THR A 650 3.84 -36.92 2.80
C THR A 650 4.86 -37.67 1.94
N ALA A 651 6.13 -37.24 1.92
CA ALA A 651 7.17 -37.95 1.18
C ALA A 651 7.45 -39.35 1.75
N HIS A 652 7.22 -39.55 3.05
CA HIS A 652 7.42 -40.83 3.76
C HIS A 652 6.11 -41.58 4.05
N ASP A 653 5.01 -41.24 3.36
CA ASP A 653 3.71 -41.91 3.48
C ASP A 653 3.14 -42.00 4.93
N LYS A 654 3.54 -41.09 5.82
CA LYS A 654 3.06 -41.02 7.22
C LYS A 654 1.71 -40.30 7.27
N LYS A 655 0.65 -41.07 7.01
CA LYS A 655 -0.72 -40.56 6.84
C LYS A 655 -1.31 -40.00 8.11
N SER A 656 -1.11 -40.64 9.26
CA SER A 656 -1.69 -40.17 10.54
C SER A 656 -0.98 -38.91 11.02
N LEU A 657 0.33 -38.82 10.82
CA LEU A 657 1.11 -37.62 11.07
C LEU A 657 0.67 -36.45 10.19
N THR A 658 0.45 -36.71 8.90
CA THR A 658 -0.09 -35.69 7.98
C THR A 658 -1.47 -35.20 8.44
N LYS A 659 -2.35 -36.10 8.92
CA LYS A 659 -3.66 -35.70 9.48
C LYS A 659 -3.51 -34.84 10.73
N LEU A 660 -2.56 -35.18 11.61
CA LEU A 660 -2.27 -34.40 12.82
C LEU A 660 -1.76 -33.01 12.45
N TYR A 661 -0.84 -32.89 11.49
CA TYR A 661 -0.35 -31.58 11.05
C TYR A 661 -1.45 -30.70 10.44
N ILE A 662 -2.35 -31.27 9.62
CA ILE A 662 -3.49 -30.51 9.09
C ILE A 662 -4.43 -30.05 10.22
N TYR A 663 -4.68 -30.91 11.21
CA TYR A 663 -5.47 -30.52 12.38
C TYR A 663 -4.80 -29.40 13.18
N GLN A 664 -3.51 -29.52 13.47
CA GLN A 664 -2.75 -28.52 14.24
C GLN A 664 -2.67 -27.19 13.49
N ALA A 665 -2.53 -27.23 12.15
CA ALA A 665 -2.62 -26.07 11.28
C ALA A 665 -3.91 -25.28 11.52
N LEU A 666 -5.07 -25.97 11.45
CA LEU A 666 -6.39 -25.37 11.68
C LEU A 666 -6.57 -24.89 13.13
N ARG A 667 -6.17 -25.70 14.12
CA ARG A 667 -6.33 -25.39 15.54
C ARG A 667 -5.57 -24.13 15.93
N TRP A 668 -4.25 -24.12 15.69
CA TRP A 668 -3.41 -22.99 16.08
C TRP A 668 -3.62 -21.78 15.17
N GLY A 669 -3.90 -22.01 13.88
CA GLY A 669 -4.28 -20.94 12.97
C GLY A 669 -5.51 -20.17 13.46
N ASN A 670 -6.58 -20.88 13.82
CA ASN A 670 -7.77 -20.26 14.41
C ASN A 670 -7.50 -19.65 15.78
N TYR A 671 -6.73 -20.32 16.64
CA TYR A 671 -6.38 -19.79 17.97
C TYR A 671 -5.77 -18.39 17.89
N PHE A 672 -4.71 -18.22 17.10
CA PHE A 672 -4.02 -16.93 17.00
C PHE A 672 -4.82 -15.91 16.18
N ALA A 673 -5.49 -16.34 15.11
CA ALA A 673 -6.29 -15.43 14.30
C ALA A 673 -7.50 -14.89 15.07
N TYR A 674 -8.26 -15.75 15.75
CA TYR A 674 -9.45 -15.32 16.49
C TYR A 674 -9.08 -14.39 17.65
N PHE A 675 -7.94 -14.64 18.30
CA PHE A 675 -7.38 -13.69 19.25
C PHE A 675 -7.15 -12.31 18.60
N LEU A 676 -6.37 -12.23 17.52
CA LEU A 676 -6.04 -10.96 16.86
C LEU A 676 -7.29 -10.24 16.33
N ILE A 677 -8.21 -10.99 15.73
CA ILE A 677 -9.50 -10.48 15.23
C ILE A 677 -10.32 -9.91 16.40
N SER A 678 -10.41 -10.60 17.54
CA SER A 678 -11.14 -10.09 18.71
C SER A 678 -10.56 -8.78 19.24
N VAL A 679 -9.24 -8.61 19.21
CA VAL A 679 -8.56 -7.38 19.61
C VAL A 679 -8.88 -6.26 18.63
N LEU A 680 -8.74 -6.50 17.33
CA LEU A 680 -8.97 -5.48 16.31
C LEU A 680 -10.46 -5.07 16.21
N PHE A 681 -11.41 -5.98 16.44
CA PHE A 681 -12.82 -5.60 16.55
C PHE A 681 -13.08 -4.73 17.79
N ALA A 682 -12.44 -5.02 18.92
CA ALA A 682 -12.68 -4.29 20.17
C ALA A 682 -12.11 -2.86 20.16
N VAL A 683 -10.88 -2.70 19.68
CA VAL A 683 -10.13 -1.43 19.79
C VAL A 683 -9.63 -0.88 18.47
N GLY A 684 -9.77 -1.58 17.34
CA GLY A 684 -9.22 -1.15 16.05
C GLY A 684 -9.78 0.19 15.55
N ALA A 685 -11.08 0.44 15.73
CA ALA A 685 -11.69 1.72 15.33
C ALA A 685 -11.14 2.90 16.15
N LYS A 686 -11.02 2.69 17.47
CA LYS A 686 -10.40 3.66 18.39
C LYS A 686 -8.93 3.88 18.04
N PHE A 687 -8.21 2.81 17.70
CA PHE A 687 -6.82 2.88 17.28
C PHE A 687 -6.66 3.74 16.01
N ILE A 688 -7.48 3.52 14.99
CA ILE A 688 -7.42 4.27 13.74
C ILE A 688 -7.73 5.75 13.97
N ILE A 689 -8.80 6.07 14.70
CA ILE A 689 -9.18 7.48 14.97
C ILE A 689 -8.13 8.17 15.84
N GLY A 690 -7.65 7.51 16.91
CA GLY A 690 -6.73 8.13 17.84
C GLY A 690 -5.30 8.24 17.30
N ALA A 691 -4.89 7.32 16.42
CA ALA A 691 -3.61 7.40 15.73
C ALA A 691 -3.66 8.37 14.54
N ALA A 692 -4.65 8.30 13.65
CA ALA A 692 -4.68 9.10 12.43
C ALA A 692 -5.40 10.45 12.58
N GLY A 693 -6.10 10.68 13.70
CA GLY A 693 -6.91 11.87 13.93
C GLY A 693 -8.31 11.73 13.32
N TYR A 694 -9.24 12.59 13.72
CA TYR A 694 -10.64 12.47 13.28
C TYR A 694 -10.80 12.72 11.77
N ALA A 695 -10.07 13.69 11.21
CA ALA A 695 -10.15 14.07 9.80
C ALA A 695 -9.71 12.93 8.85
N TYR A 696 -8.63 12.21 9.19
CA TYR A 696 -8.13 11.11 8.37
C TYR A 696 -8.72 9.76 8.81
N GLY A 697 -8.71 9.47 10.11
CA GLY A 697 -9.10 8.19 10.69
C GLY A 697 -10.61 7.97 10.75
N GLY A 698 -11.40 9.04 10.93
CA GLY A 698 -12.87 8.95 10.99
C GLY A 698 -13.48 8.29 9.75
N PRO A 699 -13.23 8.83 8.54
CA PRO A 699 -13.70 8.22 7.29
C PRO A 699 -13.14 6.81 7.06
N ALA A 700 -11.91 6.54 7.52
CA ALA A 700 -11.25 5.27 7.28
C ALA A 700 -11.87 4.09 8.05
N VAL A 701 -12.45 4.31 9.24
CA VAL A 701 -13.02 3.26 10.10
C VAL A 701 -14.08 2.42 9.39
N LYS A 702 -14.79 2.95 8.39
CA LYS A 702 -15.80 2.22 7.61
C LYS A 702 -15.26 0.94 6.95
N PHE A 703 -13.95 0.87 6.70
CA PHE A 703 -13.31 -0.29 6.09
C PHE A 703 -12.92 -1.40 7.07
N LEU A 704 -12.86 -1.11 8.37
CA LEU A 704 -12.28 -2.03 9.35
C LEU A 704 -13.05 -3.35 9.42
N VAL A 705 -14.37 -3.28 9.63
CA VAL A 705 -15.20 -4.49 9.78
C VAL A 705 -15.15 -5.37 8.52
N PRO A 706 -15.39 -4.86 7.29
CA PRO A 706 -15.23 -5.64 6.07
C PRO A 706 -13.84 -6.29 5.93
N ILE A 707 -12.78 -5.55 6.24
CA ILE A 707 -11.40 -6.06 6.17
C ILE A 707 -11.18 -7.19 7.19
N LEU A 708 -11.67 -7.06 8.42
CA LEU A 708 -11.54 -8.11 9.44
C LEU A 708 -12.33 -9.37 9.07
N LEU A 709 -13.51 -9.22 8.46
CA LEU A 709 -14.27 -10.36 7.93
C LEU A 709 -13.51 -11.08 6.80
N PHE A 710 -12.93 -10.32 5.88
CA PHE A 710 -12.07 -10.87 4.82
C PHE A 710 -10.87 -11.64 5.41
N HIS A 711 -10.16 -11.06 6.38
CA HIS A 711 -9.03 -11.72 7.02
C HIS A 711 -9.44 -12.96 7.82
N THR A 712 -10.65 -12.97 8.41
CA THR A 712 -11.20 -14.16 9.10
C THR A 712 -11.41 -15.32 8.14
N ALA A 713 -11.92 -15.05 6.93
CA ALA A 713 -12.02 -16.09 5.91
C ALA A 713 -10.61 -16.48 5.37
N GLY A 714 -9.73 -15.50 5.22
CA GLY A 714 -8.36 -15.69 4.72
C GLY A 714 -7.52 -16.74 5.47
N ILE A 715 -7.77 -16.98 6.76
CA ILE A 715 -7.07 -17.98 7.57
C ILE A 715 -7.08 -19.35 6.87
N TYR A 716 -8.24 -19.78 6.39
CA TYR A 716 -8.42 -21.08 5.77
C TYR A 716 -7.71 -21.17 4.43
N SER A 717 -7.63 -20.05 3.72
CA SER A 717 -6.91 -19.91 2.46
C SER A 717 -5.41 -20.08 2.66
N TRP A 718 -4.81 -19.30 3.56
CA TRP A 718 -3.35 -19.31 3.77
C TRP A 718 -2.86 -20.66 4.30
N LEU A 719 -3.65 -21.31 5.17
CA LEU A 719 -3.34 -22.64 5.65
C LEU A 719 -3.45 -23.68 4.53
N ALA A 720 -4.48 -23.61 3.68
CA ALA A 720 -4.62 -24.50 2.53
C ALA A 720 -3.47 -24.33 1.53
N ASP A 721 -3.06 -23.09 1.28
CA ASP A 721 -1.93 -22.74 0.41
C ASP A 721 -0.65 -23.43 0.91
N ALA A 722 -0.37 -23.36 2.22
CA ALA A 722 0.76 -24.07 2.84
C ALA A 722 0.68 -25.61 2.69
N VAL A 723 -0.52 -26.22 2.76
CA VAL A 723 -0.66 -27.67 2.51
C VAL A 723 -0.30 -28.00 1.05
N PHE A 724 -0.78 -27.23 0.07
CA PHE A 724 -0.47 -27.50 -1.34
C PHE A 724 1.00 -27.30 -1.67
N GLU A 725 1.62 -26.26 -1.13
CA GLU A 725 3.06 -25.99 -1.28
C GLU A 725 3.90 -27.11 -0.64
N GLY A 726 3.63 -27.43 0.63
CA GLY A 726 4.39 -28.46 1.37
C GLY A 726 4.28 -29.85 0.77
N THR A 727 3.14 -30.18 0.14
CA THR A 727 2.91 -31.48 -0.51
C THR A 727 3.30 -31.51 -2.00
N GLY A 728 3.85 -30.42 -2.55
CA GLY A 728 4.29 -30.33 -3.94
C GLY A 728 3.14 -30.34 -4.97
N LYS A 729 1.91 -30.01 -4.55
CA LYS A 729 0.71 -29.98 -5.40
C LYS A 729 0.36 -28.57 -5.89
N THR A 730 1.38 -27.78 -6.23
CA THR A 730 1.29 -26.35 -6.59
C THR A 730 0.41 -26.04 -7.80
N GLY A 731 0.17 -27.01 -8.69
CA GLY A 731 -0.78 -26.83 -9.80
C GLY A 731 -2.23 -26.60 -9.33
N TRP A 732 -2.67 -27.27 -8.27
CA TRP A 732 -4.01 -27.06 -7.69
C TRP A 732 -4.12 -25.72 -6.97
N LEU A 733 -3.02 -25.28 -6.35
CA LEU A 733 -2.91 -23.96 -5.74
C LEU A 733 -3.09 -22.84 -6.77
N ALA A 734 -2.41 -22.93 -7.91
CA ALA A 734 -2.57 -21.95 -8.99
C ALA A 734 -4.01 -21.88 -9.53
N ILE A 735 -4.70 -23.02 -9.66
CA ILE A 735 -6.11 -23.06 -10.05
C ILE A 735 -6.99 -22.41 -8.98
N ALA A 736 -6.71 -22.65 -7.69
CA ALA A 736 -7.45 -22.06 -6.58
C ALA A 736 -7.31 -20.53 -6.56
N TRP A 737 -6.10 -19.99 -6.79
CA TRP A 737 -5.91 -18.55 -6.94
C TRP A 737 -6.64 -18.01 -8.16
N LEU A 738 -6.53 -18.65 -9.33
CA LEU A 738 -7.26 -18.20 -10.52
C LEU A 738 -8.78 -18.13 -10.29
N LEU A 739 -9.34 -19.15 -9.63
CA LEU A 739 -10.75 -19.18 -9.26
C LEU A 739 -11.12 -18.01 -8.34
N GLU A 740 -10.38 -17.80 -7.26
CA GLU A 740 -10.58 -16.70 -6.32
C GLU A 740 -10.54 -15.35 -7.04
N GLN A 741 -9.48 -15.11 -7.82
CA GLN A 741 -9.23 -13.82 -8.48
C GLN A 741 -10.27 -13.51 -9.56
N THR A 742 -10.73 -14.52 -10.28
CA THR A 742 -11.81 -14.36 -11.29
C THR A 742 -13.12 -13.99 -10.62
N ILE A 743 -13.53 -14.71 -9.56
CA ILE A 743 -14.76 -14.42 -8.83
C ILE A 743 -14.68 -13.03 -8.18
N ARG A 744 -13.53 -12.71 -7.58
CA ARG A 744 -13.26 -11.41 -6.96
C ARG A 744 -13.42 -10.28 -7.97
N ALA A 745 -12.80 -10.37 -9.15
CA ALA A 745 -12.90 -9.36 -10.20
C ALA A 745 -14.35 -9.15 -10.68
N ILE A 746 -15.09 -10.23 -10.92
CA ILE A 746 -16.49 -10.17 -11.36
C ILE A 746 -17.37 -9.52 -10.29
N LEU A 747 -17.26 -9.96 -9.04
CA LEU A 747 -18.06 -9.42 -7.93
C LEU A 747 -17.70 -7.97 -7.62
N MET A 748 -16.42 -7.60 -7.68
CA MET A 748 -16.00 -6.20 -7.52
C MET A 748 -16.64 -5.32 -8.58
N PHE A 749 -16.59 -5.73 -9.86
CA PHE A 749 -17.20 -4.97 -10.94
C PHE A 749 -18.71 -4.80 -10.74
N ILE A 750 -19.42 -5.88 -10.44
CA ILE A 750 -20.88 -5.84 -10.21
C ILE A 750 -21.24 -4.97 -8.99
N PHE A 751 -20.56 -5.17 -7.85
CA PHE A 751 -20.90 -4.44 -6.63
C PHE A 751 -20.55 -2.95 -6.75
N VAL A 752 -19.41 -2.59 -7.33
CA VAL A 752 -19.07 -1.18 -7.51
C VAL A 752 -20.06 -0.49 -8.45
N LEU A 753 -20.47 -1.13 -9.55
CA LEU A 753 -21.50 -0.56 -10.44
C LEU A 753 -22.85 -0.35 -9.77
N ILE A 754 -23.21 -1.18 -8.78
CA ILE A 754 -24.50 -1.08 -8.09
C ILE A 754 -24.44 -0.05 -6.95
N PHE A 755 -23.35 -0.05 -6.19
CA PHE A 755 -23.26 0.68 -4.92
C PHE A 755 -22.39 1.96 -4.98
N ASN A 756 -21.60 2.14 -6.04
CA ASN A 756 -20.72 3.30 -6.29
C ASN A 756 -19.80 3.66 -5.12
N ASN A 757 -19.31 2.67 -4.36
CA ASN A 757 -18.48 2.93 -3.18
C ASN A 757 -17.32 1.94 -3.03
N MET A 758 -16.29 2.38 -2.30
CA MET A 758 -15.08 1.58 -2.04
C MET A 758 -15.33 0.40 -1.09
N VAL A 759 -16.29 0.49 -0.17
CA VAL A 759 -16.60 -0.61 0.77
C VAL A 759 -17.03 -1.88 0.02
N SER A 760 -17.77 -1.69 -1.08
CA SER A 760 -18.26 -2.75 -1.95
C SER A 760 -17.15 -3.58 -2.60
N VAL A 761 -16.00 -2.96 -2.88
CA VAL A 761 -14.79 -3.66 -3.36
C VAL A 761 -14.36 -4.71 -2.34
N ILE A 762 -14.34 -4.35 -1.05
CA ILE A 762 -13.91 -5.25 0.04
C ILE A 762 -14.94 -6.36 0.27
N LEU A 763 -16.23 -6.02 0.19
CA LEU A 763 -17.31 -6.99 0.30
C LEU A 763 -17.26 -8.07 -0.79
N ALA A 764 -16.71 -7.77 -1.97
CA ALA A 764 -16.48 -8.77 -3.01
C ALA A 764 -15.36 -9.78 -2.68
N TYR A 765 -14.43 -9.43 -1.79
CA TYR A 765 -13.34 -10.34 -1.42
C TYR A 765 -13.83 -11.55 -0.61
N VAL A 766 -14.74 -11.30 0.33
CA VAL A 766 -15.24 -12.30 1.28
C VAL A 766 -15.85 -13.53 0.57
N PRO A 767 -16.85 -13.39 -0.33
CA PRO A 767 -17.39 -14.55 -1.04
C PRO A 767 -16.34 -15.21 -1.95
N ALA A 768 -15.45 -14.44 -2.57
CA ALA A 768 -14.41 -15.00 -3.44
C ALA A 768 -13.44 -15.92 -2.67
N VAL A 769 -12.96 -15.47 -1.50
CA VAL A 769 -12.07 -16.28 -0.66
C VAL A 769 -12.81 -17.48 -0.05
N LEU A 770 -14.07 -17.33 0.37
CA LEU A 770 -14.86 -18.46 0.87
C LEU A 770 -15.08 -19.56 -0.17
N VAL A 771 -15.29 -19.18 -1.45
CA VAL A 771 -15.38 -20.14 -2.55
C VAL A 771 -14.04 -20.85 -2.77
N LYS A 772 -12.92 -20.13 -2.71
CA LYS A 772 -11.58 -20.73 -2.75
C LYS A 772 -11.39 -21.70 -1.59
N ASP A 773 -11.76 -21.32 -0.37
CA ASP A 773 -11.57 -22.15 0.82
C ASP A 773 -12.38 -23.44 0.71
N LEU A 774 -13.64 -23.35 0.29
CA LEU A 774 -14.47 -24.54 0.04
C LEU A 774 -13.82 -25.47 -1.00
N PHE A 775 -13.38 -24.90 -2.13
CA PHE A 775 -12.72 -25.64 -3.20
C PHE A 775 -11.43 -26.33 -2.73
N THR A 776 -10.55 -25.57 -2.08
CA THR A 776 -9.24 -26.05 -1.61
C THR A 776 -9.36 -27.12 -0.55
N TRP A 777 -10.21 -26.95 0.46
CA TRP A 777 -10.38 -27.94 1.53
C TRP A 777 -11.08 -29.22 1.04
N ILE A 778 -11.99 -29.14 0.06
CA ILE A 778 -12.52 -30.32 -0.63
C ILE A 778 -11.40 -31.07 -1.36
N LEU A 779 -10.52 -30.36 -2.05
CA LEU A 779 -9.38 -30.96 -2.75
C LEU A 779 -8.37 -31.58 -1.79
N ILE A 780 -8.00 -30.90 -0.70
CA ILE A 780 -7.11 -31.43 0.33
C ILE A 780 -7.66 -32.75 0.86
N ARG A 781 -8.96 -32.79 1.18
CA ARG A 781 -9.63 -34.01 1.67
C ARG A 781 -9.61 -35.16 0.66
N LYS A 782 -9.78 -34.85 -0.63
CA LYS A 782 -9.86 -35.86 -1.71
C LYS A 782 -8.49 -36.31 -2.22
N LYS A 783 -7.49 -35.43 -2.27
CA LYS A 783 -6.22 -35.64 -2.99
C LYS A 783 -4.99 -35.73 -2.10
N ILE A 784 -5.04 -35.21 -0.87
CA ILE A 784 -3.89 -35.17 0.03
C ILE A 784 -4.13 -36.08 1.24
N SER A 785 -5.12 -35.77 2.07
CA SER A 785 -5.38 -36.57 3.28
C SER A 785 -6.83 -36.46 3.72
N LYS A 786 -7.43 -37.59 4.11
CA LYS A 786 -8.74 -37.61 4.81
C LYS A 786 -8.53 -37.20 6.27
N TYR A 787 -8.26 -35.92 6.49
CA TYR A 787 -8.04 -35.35 7.82
C TYR A 787 -9.32 -35.38 8.66
N LYS A 788 -9.13 -35.46 9.99
CA LYS A 788 -10.20 -35.41 10.99
C LYS A 788 -10.14 -34.05 11.66
N ILE A 789 -11.29 -33.39 11.75
CA ILE A 789 -11.43 -32.11 12.44
C ILE A 789 -11.96 -32.40 13.85
N TYR A 790 -11.49 -31.64 14.84
CA TYR A 790 -12.02 -31.65 16.21
C TYR A 790 -12.69 -30.30 16.45
N PRO A 791 -13.99 -30.13 16.12
CA PRO A 791 -14.60 -28.81 16.04
C PRO A 791 -14.57 -28.03 17.35
N TYR A 792 -14.68 -28.75 18.48
CA TYR A 792 -14.67 -28.14 19.80
C TYR A 792 -13.36 -27.40 20.09
N ASN A 793 -12.21 -28.07 19.88
CA ASN A 793 -10.88 -27.51 20.14
C ASN A 793 -10.39 -26.59 19.01
N THR A 794 -10.98 -26.70 17.81
CA THR A 794 -10.54 -25.95 16.61
C THR A 794 -11.32 -24.66 16.41
N PHE A 795 -12.62 -24.65 16.72
CA PHE A 795 -13.50 -23.52 16.43
C PHE A 795 -14.24 -23.03 17.67
N VAL A 796 -14.88 -23.93 18.42
CA VAL A 796 -15.80 -23.54 19.50
C VAL A 796 -15.07 -22.84 20.64
N THR A 797 -14.03 -23.48 21.18
CA THR A 797 -13.30 -22.96 22.34
C THR A 797 -12.55 -21.66 22.02
N PRO A 798 -11.82 -21.53 20.89
CA PRO A 798 -11.19 -20.26 20.54
C PRO A 798 -12.22 -19.17 20.20
N ALA A 799 -13.37 -19.49 19.58
CA ALA A 799 -14.37 -18.49 19.21
C ALA A 799 -15.09 -17.91 20.43
N ILE A 800 -15.47 -18.76 21.40
CA ILE A 800 -16.06 -18.29 22.66
C ILE A 800 -15.04 -17.45 23.42
N SER A 801 -13.78 -17.89 23.47
CA SER A 801 -12.69 -17.14 24.10
C SER A 801 -12.50 -15.77 23.44
N ALA A 802 -12.55 -15.71 22.10
CA ALA A 802 -12.48 -14.47 21.33
C ALA A 802 -13.65 -13.54 21.61
N ALA A 803 -14.88 -14.08 21.70
CA ALA A 803 -16.07 -13.28 22.01
C ALA A 803 -15.98 -12.65 23.41
N VAL A 804 -15.58 -13.43 24.43
CA VAL A 804 -15.37 -12.92 25.79
C VAL A 804 -14.21 -11.90 25.82
N ASN A 805 -13.12 -12.19 25.12
CA ASN A 805 -11.97 -11.29 25.01
C ASN A 805 -12.37 -9.95 24.37
N TYR A 806 -13.16 -9.98 23.29
CA TYR A 806 -13.72 -8.80 22.64
C TYR A 806 -14.58 -7.98 23.59
N ILE A 807 -15.55 -8.60 24.28
CA ILE A 807 -16.46 -7.88 25.19
C ILE A 807 -15.69 -7.16 26.29
N LEU A 808 -14.77 -7.88 26.95
CA LEU A 808 -13.98 -7.32 28.04
C LEU A 808 -13.04 -6.22 27.54
N LEU A 809 -12.36 -6.44 26.41
CA LEU A 809 -11.44 -5.46 25.85
C LEU A 809 -12.18 -4.24 25.32
N TYR A 810 -13.37 -4.39 24.75
CA TYR A 810 -14.21 -3.28 24.31
C TYR A 810 -14.61 -2.41 25.51
N PHE A 811 -15.04 -3.02 26.61
CA PHE A 811 -15.40 -2.31 27.84
C PHE A 811 -14.20 -1.56 28.43
N VAL A 812 -13.06 -2.23 28.59
CA VAL A 812 -11.82 -1.56 29.05
C VAL A 812 -11.39 -0.49 28.03
N GLY A 813 -11.66 -0.74 26.75
CA GLY A 813 -11.48 0.18 25.64
C GLY A 813 -12.19 1.51 25.82
N GLU A 814 -13.49 1.45 26.12
CA GLU A 814 -14.31 2.63 26.45
C GLU A 814 -13.78 3.36 27.68
N LEU A 815 -13.43 2.62 28.74
CA LEU A 815 -12.91 3.24 29.97
C LEU A 815 -11.63 4.02 29.72
N ILE A 816 -10.66 3.45 29.00
CA ILE A 816 -9.39 4.12 28.69
C ILE A 816 -9.63 5.29 27.73
N TRP A 817 -10.52 5.13 26.75
CA TRP A 817 -10.83 6.18 25.79
C TRP A 817 -11.46 7.42 26.44
N ALA A 818 -12.24 7.23 27.50
CA ALA A 818 -12.86 8.32 28.27
C ALA A 818 -11.87 9.11 29.15
N ILE A 819 -10.65 8.60 29.38
CA ILE A 819 -9.64 9.30 30.19
C ILE A 819 -9.04 10.45 29.38
N PRO A 820 -9.15 11.71 29.82
CA PRO A 820 -8.56 12.84 29.12
C PRO A 820 -7.05 12.90 29.37
N LEU A 821 -6.28 12.15 28.58
CA LEU A 821 -4.80 12.12 28.66
C LEU A 821 -4.13 13.11 27.68
N GLY A 822 -4.87 14.12 27.21
CA GLY A 822 -4.43 15.03 26.16
C GLY A 822 -4.78 14.46 24.78
N ASP A 823 -3.80 14.42 23.87
CA ASP A 823 -4.00 13.82 22.55
C ASP A 823 -4.29 12.31 22.68
N LEU A 824 -5.29 11.82 21.95
CA LEU A 824 -5.77 10.43 21.97
C LEU A 824 -4.71 9.36 21.59
N ILE A 825 -3.49 9.79 21.27
CA ILE A 825 -2.33 8.96 20.93
C ILE A 825 -1.95 8.06 22.12
N ILE A 826 -1.91 8.62 23.34
CA ILE A 826 -1.52 7.84 24.53
C ILE A 826 -2.57 6.78 24.82
N ASN A 827 -3.86 7.16 24.77
CA ASN A 827 -4.98 6.23 24.92
C ASN A 827 -4.85 5.10 23.89
N THR A 828 -4.59 5.45 22.63
CA THR A 828 -4.42 4.50 21.52
C THR A 828 -3.26 3.54 21.72
N ALA A 829 -2.09 4.04 22.14
CA ALA A 829 -0.92 3.23 22.39
C ALA A 829 -1.16 2.24 23.55
N ILE A 830 -1.79 2.70 24.64
CA ILE A 830 -2.15 1.84 25.77
C ILE A 830 -3.13 0.76 25.31
N LEU A 831 -4.18 1.12 24.56
CA LEU A 831 -5.17 0.17 24.05
C LEU A 831 -4.55 -0.91 23.17
N PHE A 832 -3.66 -0.52 22.26
CA PHE A 832 -2.98 -1.46 21.39
C PHE A 832 -2.06 -2.41 22.17
N LEU A 833 -1.18 -1.87 23.03
CA LEU A 833 -0.25 -2.68 23.81
C LEU A 833 -0.98 -3.62 24.77
N MET A 834 -2.01 -3.12 25.44
CA MET A 834 -2.84 -3.93 26.34
C MET A 834 -3.62 -5.00 25.56
N GLY A 835 -4.25 -4.64 24.44
CA GLY A 835 -4.99 -5.58 23.61
C GLY A 835 -4.12 -6.71 23.05
N ILE A 836 -2.94 -6.38 22.51
CA ILE A 836 -2.06 -7.37 21.88
C ILE A 836 -1.27 -8.18 22.92
N PHE A 837 -0.69 -7.55 23.95
CA PHE A 837 0.23 -8.26 24.85
C PHE A 837 -0.41 -8.71 26.16
N LEU A 838 -1.35 -7.96 26.75
CA LEU A 838 -1.98 -8.35 28.02
C LEU A 838 -3.16 -9.29 27.80
N PHE A 839 -4.06 -8.94 26.89
CA PHE A 839 -5.27 -9.72 26.63
C PHE A 839 -4.99 -11.07 25.95
N MET A 840 -3.79 -11.28 25.38
CA MET A 840 -3.36 -12.60 24.90
C MET A 840 -3.31 -13.63 26.04
N TYR A 841 -2.90 -13.23 27.25
CA TYR A 841 -2.89 -14.11 28.41
C TYR A 841 -4.31 -14.44 28.89
N LEU A 842 -5.20 -13.45 28.88
CA LEU A 842 -6.62 -13.66 29.19
C LEU A 842 -7.24 -14.65 28.19
N PHE A 843 -6.99 -14.46 26.90
CA PHE A 843 -7.44 -15.36 25.85
C PHE A 843 -6.90 -16.79 26.06
N ALA A 844 -5.61 -16.95 26.36
CA ALA A 844 -5.01 -18.25 26.63
C ALA A 844 -5.61 -18.94 27.87
N PHE A 845 -5.93 -18.17 28.92
CA PHE A 845 -6.63 -18.68 30.09
C PHE A 845 -8.03 -19.18 29.74
N LEU A 846 -8.81 -18.37 29.02
CA LEU A 846 -10.19 -18.69 28.65
C LEU A 846 -10.26 -19.91 27.74
N ASP A 847 -9.41 -20.00 26.74
CA ASP A 847 -9.34 -21.14 25.82
C ASP A 847 -9.05 -22.44 26.57
N ALA A 848 -8.09 -22.41 27.49
CA ALA A 848 -7.78 -23.55 28.34
C ALA A 848 -8.88 -23.87 29.36
N PHE A 849 -9.49 -22.85 29.97
CA PHE A 849 -10.60 -23.00 30.90
C PHE A 849 -11.82 -23.65 30.24
N LEU A 850 -12.06 -23.38 28.96
CA LEU A 850 -13.15 -23.98 28.19
C LEU A 850 -12.83 -25.39 27.67
N GLY A 851 -11.66 -25.96 27.99
CA GLY A 851 -11.31 -27.35 27.66
C GLY A 851 -10.70 -27.54 26.28
N ALA A 852 -10.04 -26.52 25.71
CA ALA A 852 -9.37 -26.61 24.42
C ALA A 852 -8.13 -27.53 24.40
N TYR A 853 -7.64 -27.94 25.58
CA TYR A 853 -6.44 -28.75 25.74
C TYR A 853 -6.76 -30.08 26.43
N ASP A 854 -6.06 -31.11 25.96
CA ASP A 854 -5.83 -32.36 26.68
C ASP A 854 -4.37 -32.40 27.18
N ASP A 855 -4.03 -33.42 27.98
CA ASP A 855 -2.68 -33.54 28.56
C ASP A 855 -1.57 -33.58 27.49
N ASN A 856 -1.88 -34.17 26.33
CA ASN A 856 -0.94 -34.28 25.22
C ASN A 856 -0.67 -32.93 24.56
N THR A 857 -1.73 -32.17 24.27
CA THR A 857 -1.62 -30.88 23.58
C THR A 857 -1.07 -29.77 24.45
N ILE A 858 -1.34 -29.75 25.76
CA ILE A 858 -0.71 -28.78 26.66
C ILE A 858 0.79 -29.06 26.82
N LYS A 859 1.19 -30.35 26.83
CA LYS A 859 2.59 -30.76 26.86
C LYS A 859 3.32 -30.41 25.56
N GLU A 860 2.68 -30.60 24.42
CA GLU A 860 3.25 -30.19 23.13
C GLU A 860 3.39 -28.67 23.02
N PHE A 861 2.46 -27.90 23.59
CA PHE A 861 2.57 -26.43 23.67
C PHE A 861 3.72 -26.00 24.59
N GLU A 862 3.92 -26.67 25.73
CA GLU A 862 5.07 -26.44 26.61
C GLU A 862 6.40 -26.68 25.89
N ARG A 863 6.53 -27.84 25.23
CA ARG A 863 7.74 -28.15 24.43
C ARG A 863 8.01 -27.07 23.38
N ALA A 864 6.99 -26.64 22.66
CA ALA A 864 7.12 -25.56 21.67
C ALA A 864 7.59 -24.24 22.28
N ALA A 865 7.04 -23.85 23.44
CA ALA A 865 7.43 -22.62 24.12
C ALA A 865 8.87 -22.69 24.65
N ASP A 866 9.33 -23.87 25.07
CA ASP A 866 10.69 -24.07 25.57
C ASP A 866 11.76 -24.04 24.48
N LEU A 867 11.39 -24.31 23.22
CA LEU A 867 12.29 -24.12 22.08
C LEU A 867 12.67 -22.65 21.83
N VAL A 868 11.88 -21.69 22.33
CA VAL A 868 12.17 -20.26 22.21
C VAL A 868 13.18 -19.84 23.27
N GLN A 869 14.45 -19.72 22.89
CA GLN A 869 15.56 -19.47 23.84
C GLN A 869 15.96 -17.98 23.98
N THR A 870 15.54 -17.10 23.07
CA THR A 870 15.92 -15.69 23.06
C THR A 870 15.49 -14.98 24.36
N PRO A 871 16.40 -14.34 25.12
CA PRO A 871 16.14 -13.94 26.52
C PRO A 871 14.90 -13.08 26.78
N VAL A 872 14.62 -12.11 25.90
CA VAL A 872 13.45 -11.23 26.01
C VAL A 872 12.19 -11.89 25.46
N ILE A 873 12.31 -12.59 24.33
CA ILE A 873 11.16 -13.18 23.63
C ILE A 873 10.62 -14.41 24.34
N ARG A 874 11.49 -15.23 24.97
CA ARG A 874 11.10 -16.46 25.68
C ARG A 874 10.10 -16.25 26.81
N PHE A 875 10.03 -15.01 27.35
CA PHE A 875 9.10 -14.66 28.42
C PHE A 875 7.64 -14.81 27.96
N PHE A 876 7.31 -14.37 26.75
CA PHE A 876 5.94 -14.38 26.24
C PHE A 876 5.35 -15.79 26.07
N PRO A 877 5.94 -16.71 25.27
CA PRO A 877 5.36 -18.04 25.06
C PRO A 877 5.34 -18.88 26.33
N ARG A 878 6.38 -18.81 27.18
CA ARG A 878 6.39 -19.53 28.46
C ARG A 878 5.33 -19.02 29.43
N SER A 879 5.06 -17.71 29.43
CA SER A 879 4.00 -17.14 30.24
C SER A 879 2.61 -17.55 29.72
N LEU A 880 2.41 -17.59 28.40
CA LEU A 880 1.17 -18.13 27.81
C LEU A 880 0.92 -19.57 28.24
N VAL A 881 1.92 -20.44 28.17
CA VAL A 881 1.79 -21.84 28.61
C VAL A 881 1.44 -21.93 30.09
N LYS A 882 2.09 -21.13 30.95
CA LYS A 882 1.78 -21.12 32.39
C LYS A 882 0.33 -20.72 32.66
N ILE A 883 -0.17 -19.72 31.94
CA ILE A 883 -1.54 -19.25 32.08
C ILE A 883 -2.55 -20.26 31.50
N ALA A 884 -2.23 -20.89 30.36
CA ALA A 884 -3.03 -21.98 29.81
C ALA A 884 -3.10 -23.18 30.79
N LYS A 885 -1.98 -23.57 31.40
CA LYS A 885 -1.94 -24.61 32.44
C LYS A 885 -2.81 -24.27 33.65
N LEU A 886 -2.83 -22.99 34.07
CA LEU A 886 -3.72 -22.53 35.13
C LEU A 886 -5.19 -22.71 34.72
N GLY A 887 -5.55 -22.34 33.49
CA GLY A 887 -6.88 -22.58 32.93
C GLY A 887 -7.26 -24.06 32.93
N CYS A 888 -6.38 -24.94 32.45
CA CYS A 888 -6.57 -26.39 32.47
C CYS A 888 -6.79 -26.94 33.88
N LYS A 889 -6.03 -26.46 34.87
CA LYS A 889 -6.13 -26.92 36.27
C LYS A 889 -7.49 -26.61 36.90
N ILE A 890 -8.08 -25.47 36.53
CA ILE A 890 -9.37 -25.00 37.07
C ILE A 890 -10.55 -25.52 36.22
N SER A 891 -10.30 -25.83 34.95
CA SER A 891 -11.34 -26.20 33.98
C SER A 891 -12.10 -27.48 34.36
N PRO A 892 -13.45 -27.45 34.38
CA PRO A 892 -14.27 -28.66 34.44
C PRO A 892 -14.34 -29.41 33.09
N PHE A 893 -13.74 -28.87 32.03
CA PHE A 893 -13.75 -29.42 30.67
C PHE A 893 -12.40 -29.96 30.22
N HIS A 894 -11.33 -29.80 31.01
CA HIS A 894 -10.01 -30.37 30.74
C HIS A 894 -10.11 -31.88 30.47
N ASN A 895 -9.41 -32.36 29.44
CA ASN A 895 -9.44 -33.77 28.99
C ASN A 895 -10.80 -34.35 28.55
N LYS A 896 -11.88 -33.56 28.44
CA LYS A 896 -13.17 -34.06 27.91
C LYS A 896 -13.17 -34.26 26.39
N PHE A 897 -12.41 -33.45 25.67
CA PHE A 897 -12.36 -33.44 24.19
C PHE A 897 -10.96 -33.85 23.69
N LYS A 898 -10.63 -35.13 23.86
CA LYS A 898 -9.30 -35.69 23.52
C LYS A 898 -9.08 -35.83 22.02
N ILE A 899 -7.84 -35.66 21.59
CA ILE A 899 -7.42 -35.85 20.19
C ILE A 899 -6.96 -37.29 20.00
N ASP A 900 -7.87 -38.14 19.51
CA ASP A 900 -7.64 -39.59 19.36
C ASP A 900 -6.55 -39.97 18.35
N ILE A 901 -6.21 -39.11 17.39
CA ILE A 901 -5.13 -39.38 16.42
C ILE A 901 -3.73 -39.09 16.97
N TYR A 902 -3.61 -38.41 18.11
CA TYR A 902 -2.34 -37.87 18.59
C TYR A 902 -1.28 -38.96 18.81
N GLU A 903 -1.60 -40.01 19.55
CA GLU A 903 -0.65 -41.08 19.88
C GLU A 903 -0.16 -41.83 18.65
N ILE A 904 -1.07 -42.16 17.72
CA ILE A 904 -0.75 -42.85 16.47
C ILE A 904 0.13 -41.97 15.58
N ALA A 905 -0.19 -40.68 15.47
CA ALA A 905 0.60 -39.73 14.70
C ALA A 905 1.99 -39.50 15.31
N MET A 906 2.10 -39.42 16.63
CA MET A 906 3.40 -39.29 17.30
C MET A 906 4.24 -40.55 17.20
N LYS A 907 3.62 -41.73 17.09
CA LYS A 907 4.34 -42.97 16.74
C LYS A 907 4.92 -42.88 15.32
N GLU A 908 4.12 -42.45 14.34
CA GLU A 908 4.63 -42.23 12.97
C GLU A 908 5.74 -41.18 12.93
N ALA A 909 5.67 -40.13 13.76
CA ALA A 909 6.70 -39.10 13.88
C ALA A 909 7.99 -39.64 14.52
N TYR A 910 7.86 -40.49 15.54
CA TYR A 910 8.99 -41.17 16.16
C TYR A 910 9.65 -42.15 15.18
N ASP A 911 8.86 -42.94 14.45
CA ASP A 911 9.36 -43.83 13.39
C ASP A 911 10.11 -43.04 12.32
N LEU A 912 9.57 -41.90 11.88
CA LEU A 912 10.24 -40.95 10.96
C LEU A 912 11.55 -40.41 11.55
N THR A 913 11.57 -40.10 12.85
CA THR A 913 12.76 -39.58 13.53
C THR A 913 13.87 -40.64 13.56
N LEU A 914 13.50 -41.91 13.73
CA LEU A 914 14.42 -43.05 13.63
C LEU A 914 14.84 -43.34 12.18
N GLU A 915 13.92 -43.19 11.22
CA GLU A 915 14.17 -43.37 9.78
C GLU A 915 15.03 -42.27 9.18
N LYS A 916 15.12 -41.10 9.83
CA LYS A 916 15.98 -39.96 9.48
C LYS A 916 17.44 -40.43 9.49
N ARG A 917 17.86 -41.06 8.39
CA ARG A 917 19.25 -41.42 8.15
C ARG A 917 20.04 -40.13 8.20
N LYS A 918 21.14 -40.16 8.96
CA LYS A 918 22.12 -39.08 8.94
C LYS A 918 22.44 -38.75 7.49
N LEU A 919 22.29 -37.47 7.17
CA LEU A 919 22.77 -36.90 5.93
C LEU A 919 24.29 -37.09 5.89
N LYS A 920 24.74 -38.20 5.33
CA LYS A 920 26.08 -38.28 4.70
C LYS A 920 25.95 -37.52 3.39
N ILE A 921 26.08 -36.20 3.47
CA ILE A 921 26.33 -35.36 2.30
C ILE A 921 27.78 -35.58 1.90
#